data_AF-A0A2X4PJM6-F1
#
_entry.id   AF-A0A2X4PJM6-F1
#
_cell.length_a   1.000
_cell.length_b   1.000
_cell.length_c   1.000
_cell.angle_alpha   90.00
_cell.angle_beta   90.00
_cell.angle_gamma   90.00
#
_symmetry.space_group_name_H-M   'P 1'
#
loop_
_entity.id
_entity.type
_entity.pdbx_description
1 polymer ?
#
loop_
_entity_poly.entity_id
_entity_poly.type
_entity_poly.pdbx_seq_one_letter_code
_entity_poly.pdbx_strand_id
1 'polypeptide(L)'
;MDSLKDFTNLYPVSKTLRFELKPVGKTLENIEKAGILKEDEHRAESYRRVKKIIDTYHKVFIDSSLENMAKMGIENEIKAMLQSFCELYKKDHRTEGEDKALDKIRAVLRGLIVGAFTGVCGRRENTVQNEKYESLFKEKLIKEILPDFVLSTEAESLPFSVEEATRSLKEFDSFTSYFAGFYENRKNIYSTKPQSTAIAYRLIHENLPKFIDNILVFQKIKEPIAKELEHIRADFSAGGYIKKDERLEDIFSLNYYIHVLSQAGIEKYNALIGKIVTEGDGEMKGLNEHINLYNQQRGREDRLPLFRPLYKQILSDREQLSYLPESFEKDEELLRALKEFYDHIAEDILGRTQQLMTSISEYDLSRIYVRNDSQLTDISKKMLGDWNAIYMARERAYDHEQAPKRITAKYERDRIKALKGEESISLANLNSCIAFLDNVRDCRVDTYLSTLGQKEGPHGLSNLVENVFASYHEAEQLLSFPYPEENNLIQDKDNVVLIKNLLDNISDLQRFLKPLWGMGDEPDKDERFYGEYNYIRGALDQVIPLYNKVRNYLTRKPYSTRKVKLNFGNSQLLSGWDRNKEKDNSCVILRKGQNFYLAIMNNRHKRSFENKVLPEYKEGEPYFEKMDYKFLPDPNKMLPKVFLSKKGIEIYKPSPKLLEQYGHGTHKKGDTFSMDDLHELIDFFKHSIEAHEDWKQFGFKFSDTATYENVSSFYREVEDQGYKLSFRKVSESYVYSLIDQGKLYLFQIYNKDFSPCSKGTPNLHTLYWRMLFDERNLADVIYKLDGKAEIFFREKSLKNDHPTHPAGKPIKKKSRQKKGEESLFEYDLVKDRRYTMDKFQFHVPITMNFKCSAGSKVNDMVNAHIREAKDMHVIGIDRGERNLLYICVIDSRGTILDQISLNTINDIDYHDLLESRDKDRQQERRNWQTIEGIKELKQGYLSQAVHRIAELMVAYKAVVALEDLNMGFKRGRQKVESSVYQQFEKQLIDKLNYLVDKKKRPEDIGGLLRAYQFTAPFKSFKEMGKQNGFLFYIPAWNTSNIDPTTGFVNLFHAQYENVDKAKSFFQKFDSISYNPKKDWFEFAFDYKNFTKKAEGSRSMWILCTHGSRIKNFRNSQKNGQWDSEEFALTEAFKSLFVRYEIDYTADLKTAIVDEKQKDFFVDLLKLFKLTVQMRNSWKEKDLDYLISPVAGADGRFFDTREGNKSLPKDADANGAYNIALKGLWALRQIRQTSEGGKLKLAISNKEWLQFVQERSYEKD
;
A
#
# COMPACT_ATOMS: atom_id res chain seq x y z
N MET A 1 18.28 -29.46 -26.09
CA MET A 1 18.92 -28.32 -25.40
C MET A 1 17.95 -27.85 -24.32
N ASP A 2 18.44 -27.56 -23.11
CA ASP A 2 17.58 -27.11 -22.01
C ASP A 2 16.95 -25.75 -22.35
N SER A 3 15.63 -25.71 -22.42
CA SER A 3 14.86 -24.66 -23.12
C SER A 3 14.89 -23.32 -22.35
N LEU A 4 15.22 -23.34 -21.06
CA LEU A 4 15.25 -22.15 -20.20
C LEU A 4 16.61 -21.45 -20.12
N LYS A 5 17.66 -21.99 -20.77
CA LYS A 5 19.04 -21.47 -20.69
C LYS A 5 19.16 -20.03 -21.20
N ASP A 6 18.34 -19.65 -22.17
CA ASP A 6 18.40 -18.36 -22.86
C ASP A 6 17.83 -17.22 -22.00
N PHE A 7 17.25 -17.54 -20.84
CA PHE A 7 16.73 -16.58 -19.87
C PHE A 7 17.70 -16.39 -18.69
N THR A 8 18.98 -16.24 -18.98
CA THR A 8 20.04 -15.90 -18.02
C THR A 8 20.85 -14.73 -18.57
N ASN A 9 21.51 -13.94 -17.72
CA ASN A 9 22.40 -12.84 -18.15
C ASN A 9 21.75 -11.84 -19.14
N LEU A 10 20.48 -11.47 -18.92
CA LEU A 10 19.71 -10.56 -19.77
C LEU A 10 19.92 -9.09 -19.41
N TYR A 11 19.88 -8.76 -18.12
CA TYR A 11 19.98 -7.37 -17.65
C TYR A 11 20.48 -7.27 -16.20
N PRO A 12 21.07 -6.12 -15.82
CA PRO A 12 21.68 -5.94 -14.53
C PRO A 12 20.62 -5.77 -13.43
N VAL A 13 20.90 -6.30 -12.24
CA VAL A 13 20.04 -6.17 -11.06
C VAL A 13 20.86 -5.69 -9.88
N SER A 14 20.51 -4.52 -9.33
CA SER A 14 21.15 -3.99 -8.13
C SER A 14 20.48 -4.49 -6.85
N LYS A 15 21.28 -4.84 -5.83
CA LYS A 15 20.81 -5.23 -4.50
C LYS A 15 21.69 -4.62 -3.41
N THR A 16 21.13 -4.44 -2.22
CA THR A 16 21.89 -4.03 -1.02
C THR A 16 22.00 -5.19 -0.05
N LEU A 17 23.23 -5.61 0.25
CA LEU A 17 23.53 -6.60 1.27
C LEU A 17 23.67 -5.89 2.62
N ARG A 18 23.26 -6.57 3.70
CA ARG A 18 23.25 -6.00 5.05
C ARG A 18 23.91 -6.96 6.03
N PHE A 19 24.83 -6.43 6.82
CA PHE A 19 25.64 -7.18 7.78
C PHE A 19 25.68 -6.46 9.13
N GLU A 20 25.94 -7.22 10.19
CA GLU A 20 26.45 -6.68 11.45
C GLU A 20 27.95 -6.35 11.28
N LEU A 21 28.40 -5.29 11.92
CA LEU A 21 29.82 -4.99 12.08
C LEU A 21 30.23 -5.26 13.53
N LYS A 22 31.16 -6.19 13.75
CA LYS A 22 31.69 -6.49 15.09
C LYS A 22 33.05 -5.81 15.27
N PRO A 23 33.21 -4.87 16.20
CA PRO A 23 34.50 -4.22 16.44
C PRO A 23 35.55 -5.25 16.89
N VAL A 24 36.79 -5.09 16.41
CA VAL A 24 37.91 -6.00 16.68
C VAL A 24 38.98 -5.29 17.51
N GLY A 25 39.54 -5.97 18.50
CA GLY A 25 40.57 -5.42 19.40
C GLY A 25 40.08 -4.16 20.13
N LYS A 26 40.93 -3.14 20.23
CA LYS A 26 40.63 -1.84 20.87
C LYS A 26 39.73 -0.90 20.04
N THR A 27 39.13 -1.38 18.95
CA THR A 27 38.31 -0.54 18.05
C THR A 27 37.17 0.18 18.78
N LEU A 28 36.39 -0.53 19.60
CA LEU A 28 35.25 0.06 20.32
C LEU A 28 35.72 1.10 21.34
N GLU A 29 36.74 0.75 22.14
CA GLU A 29 37.36 1.65 23.12
C GLU A 29 37.85 2.95 22.44
N ASN A 30 38.49 2.85 21.29
CA ASN A 30 38.98 4.01 20.55
C ASN A 30 37.83 4.87 19.97
N ILE A 31 36.72 4.25 19.56
CA ILE A 31 35.51 4.97 19.10
C ILE A 31 34.88 5.76 20.24
N GLU A 32 34.77 5.14 21.41
CA GLU A 32 34.24 5.77 22.62
C GLU A 32 35.12 6.92 23.09
N LYS A 33 36.45 6.70 23.18
CA LYS A 33 37.43 7.74 23.54
C LYS A 33 37.42 8.92 22.57
N ALA A 34 37.22 8.65 21.28
CA ALA A 34 37.17 9.69 20.25
C ALA A 34 35.81 10.42 20.19
N GLY A 35 34.78 9.97 20.94
CA GLY A 35 33.47 10.62 20.98
C GLY A 35 32.65 10.49 19.69
N ILE A 36 33.00 9.56 18.79
CA ILE A 36 32.44 9.47 17.43
C ILE A 36 30.93 9.26 17.43
N LEU A 37 30.43 8.39 18.31
CA LEU A 37 28.98 8.08 18.36
C LEU A 37 28.16 9.31 18.75
N LYS A 38 28.60 10.06 19.76
CA LYS A 38 27.94 11.30 20.21
C LYS A 38 27.97 12.37 19.12
N GLU A 39 29.11 12.51 18.43
CA GLU A 39 29.25 13.46 17.33
C GLU A 39 28.31 13.13 16.15
N ASP A 40 28.26 11.85 15.73
CA ASP A 40 27.41 11.42 14.62
C ASP A 40 25.91 11.44 14.99
N GLU A 41 25.56 11.21 16.26
CA GLU A 41 24.20 11.38 16.76
C GLU A 41 23.75 12.84 16.70
N HIS A 42 24.54 13.74 17.29
CA HIS A 42 24.29 15.20 17.22
C HIS A 42 24.15 15.66 15.77
N ARG A 43 25.07 15.22 14.90
CA ARG A 43 25.03 15.52 13.46
C ARG A 43 23.76 15.00 12.78
N ALA A 44 23.27 13.83 13.16
CA ALA A 44 22.03 13.29 12.62
C ALA A 44 20.79 14.09 13.07
N GLU A 45 20.81 14.69 14.25
CA GLU A 45 19.77 15.61 14.73
C GLU A 45 19.83 16.94 13.99
N SER A 46 21.01 17.57 13.91
CA SER A 46 21.22 18.78 13.11
C SER A 46 20.84 18.56 11.64
N TYR A 47 21.15 17.39 11.07
CA TYR A 47 20.75 17.04 9.70
C TYR A 47 19.23 17.05 9.51
N ARG A 48 18.45 16.58 10.50
CA ARG A 48 16.97 16.63 10.42
C ARG A 48 16.47 18.08 10.44
N ARG A 49 17.06 18.93 11.30
CA ARG A 49 16.73 20.36 11.35
C ARG A 49 17.02 21.02 10.00
N VAL A 50 18.25 20.87 9.48
CA VAL A 50 18.64 21.48 8.19
C VAL A 50 17.79 20.97 7.03
N LYS A 51 17.40 19.69 7.00
CA LYS A 51 16.43 19.20 6.00
C LYS A 51 15.08 19.91 6.07
N LYS A 52 14.58 20.20 7.28
CA LYS A 52 13.33 20.95 7.46
C LYS A 52 13.50 22.39 6.95
N ILE A 53 14.63 23.04 7.21
CA ILE A 53 14.96 24.37 6.65
C ILE A 53 14.97 24.33 5.12
N ILE A 54 15.69 23.39 4.52
CA ILE A 54 15.73 23.21 3.05
C ILE A 54 14.33 22.96 2.49
N ASP A 55 13.52 22.14 3.15
CA ASP A 55 12.16 21.84 2.70
C ASP A 55 11.23 23.04 2.77
N THR A 56 11.30 23.82 3.85
CA THR A 56 10.55 25.08 3.96
C THR A 56 10.98 26.06 2.86
N TYR A 57 12.29 26.22 2.62
CA TYR A 57 12.77 27.06 1.54
C TYR A 57 12.29 26.58 0.15
N HIS A 58 12.31 25.27 -0.11
CA HIS A 58 11.76 24.72 -1.35
C HIS A 58 10.27 25.00 -1.52
N LYS A 59 9.46 24.98 -0.45
CA LYS A 59 8.03 25.34 -0.52
C LYS A 59 7.85 26.80 -0.93
N VAL A 60 8.54 27.72 -0.25
CA VAL A 60 8.54 29.15 -0.58
C VAL A 60 8.97 29.37 -2.04
N PHE A 61 10.03 28.68 -2.48
CA PHE A 61 10.47 28.72 -3.87
C PHE A 61 9.40 28.17 -4.84
N ILE A 62 8.72 27.08 -4.52
CA ILE A 62 7.67 26.49 -5.36
C ILE A 62 6.49 27.44 -5.49
N ASP A 63 5.97 27.93 -4.37
CA ASP A 63 4.79 28.79 -4.35
C ASP A 63 5.07 30.11 -5.08
N SER A 64 6.21 30.76 -4.77
CA SER A 64 6.62 31.99 -5.46
C SER A 64 6.85 31.78 -6.97
N SER A 65 7.36 30.62 -7.40
CA SER A 65 7.53 30.30 -8.82
C SER A 65 6.20 30.08 -9.54
N LEU A 66 5.24 29.41 -8.89
CA LEU A 66 3.90 29.17 -9.46
C LEU A 66 3.08 30.47 -9.53
N GLU A 67 3.19 31.34 -8.54
CA GLU A 67 2.51 32.66 -8.56
C GLU A 67 3.08 33.60 -9.63
N ASN A 68 4.39 33.54 -9.89
CA ASN A 68 5.05 34.40 -10.88
C ASN A 68 4.84 33.93 -12.35
N MET A 69 4.12 32.82 -12.60
CA MET A 69 3.85 32.34 -13.95
C MET A 69 3.17 33.37 -14.86
N ALA A 70 2.30 34.21 -14.28
CA ALA A 70 1.64 35.32 -14.97
C ALA A 70 2.68 36.31 -15.54
N LYS A 71 3.65 36.71 -14.70
CA LYS A 71 4.74 37.64 -15.07
C LYS A 71 5.68 37.05 -16.12
N MET A 72 5.79 35.72 -16.17
CA MET A 72 6.60 35.02 -17.18
C MET A 72 5.86 34.80 -18.51
N GLY A 73 4.59 35.20 -18.62
CA GLY A 73 3.77 34.99 -19.82
C GLY A 73 3.41 33.51 -20.09
N ILE A 74 3.65 32.62 -19.12
CA ILE A 74 3.41 31.17 -19.25
C ILE A 74 1.92 30.84 -19.04
N GLU A 75 1.23 31.64 -18.25
CA GLU A 75 -0.16 31.40 -17.85
C GLU A 75 -1.11 31.26 -19.03
N ASN A 76 -1.00 32.11 -20.06
CA ASN A 76 -1.88 32.07 -21.23
C ASN A 76 -1.67 30.80 -22.08
N GLU A 77 -0.43 30.33 -22.20
CA GLU A 77 -0.12 29.07 -22.89
C GLU A 77 -0.69 27.88 -22.12
N ILE A 78 -0.62 27.88 -20.79
CA ILE A 78 -1.27 26.88 -19.97
C ILE A 78 -2.78 26.89 -20.24
N LYS A 79 -3.46 28.04 -20.18
CA LYS A 79 -4.91 28.14 -20.45
C LYS A 79 -5.29 27.58 -21.81
N ALA A 80 -4.53 27.90 -22.85
CA ALA A 80 -4.77 27.37 -24.21
C ALA A 80 -4.64 25.83 -24.25
N MET A 81 -3.59 25.28 -23.63
CA MET A 81 -3.37 23.83 -23.59
C MET A 81 -4.39 23.10 -22.71
N LEU A 82 -4.89 23.73 -21.64
CA LEU A 82 -5.95 23.17 -20.80
C LEU A 82 -7.24 22.93 -21.60
N GLN A 83 -7.59 23.86 -22.50
CA GLN A 83 -8.78 23.72 -23.36
C GLN A 83 -8.66 22.48 -24.27
N SER A 84 -7.54 22.35 -24.99
CA SER A 84 -7.29 21.18 -25.85
C SER A 84 -7.23 19.87 -25.04
N PHE A 85 -6.67 19.90 -23.84
CA PHE A 85 -6.68 18.75 -22.93
C PHE A 85 -8.10 18.34 -22.58
N CYS A 86 -8.94 19.30 -22.17
CA CYS A 86 -10.32 19.09 -21.73
C CYS A 86 -11.18 18.47 -22.84
N GLU A 87 -11.04 18.96 -24.07
CA GLU A 87 -11.76 18.45 -25.26
C GLU A 87 -11.44 16.99 -25.54
N LEU A 88 -10.17 16.59 -25.51
CA LEU A 88 -9.78 15.19 -25.71
C LEU A 88 -10.11 14.32 -24.49
N TYR A 89 -10.01 14.87 -23.28
CA TYR A 89 -10.27 14.13 -22.04
C TYR A 89 -11.75 13.71 -21.92
N LYS A 90 -12.68 14.58 -22.33
CA LYS A 90 -14.13 14.36 -22.25
C LYS A 90 -14.70 13.36 -23.26
N LYS A 91 -13.92 12.91 -24.25
CA LYS A 91 -14.39 11.91 -25.23
C LYS A 91 -14.52 10.53 -24.58
N ASP A 92 -15.67 9.89 -24.75
CA ASP A 92 -15.95 8.54 -24.24
C ASP A 92 -15.07 7.46 -24.89
N HIS A 93 -14.74 7.65 -26.18
CA HIS A 93 -13.85 6.77 -26.94
C HIS A 93 -12.80 7.61 -27.66
N ARG A 94 -11.52 7.30 -27.44
CA ARG A 94 -10.37 7.91 -28.12
C ARG A 94 -9.71 6.90 -29.05
N THR A 95 -9.27 7.38 -30.20
CA THR A 95 -8.38 6.66 -31.12
C THR A 95 -6.94 6.67 -30.59
N GLU A 96 -6.09 5.76 -31.09
CA GLU A 96 -4.67 5.74 -30.74
C GLU A 96 -3.95 7.08 -31.08
N GLY A 97 -4.37 7.74 -32.16
CA GLY A 97 -3.85 9.06 -32.54
C GLY A 97 -4.22 10.14 -31.52
N GLU A 98 -5.44 10.11 -30.99
CA GLU A 98 -5.90 11.04 -29.96
C GLU A 98 -5.25 10.80 -28.60
N ASP A 99 -5.03 9.54 -28.22
CA ASP A 99 -4.26 9.22 -27.00
C ASP A 99 -2.82 9.73 -27.11
N LYS A 100 -2.17 9.56 -28.27
CA LYS A 100 -0.84 10.14 -28.55
C LYS A 100 -0.87 11.68 -28.49
N ALA A 101 -1.91 12.32 -29.00
CA ALA A 101 -2.07 13.77 -28.92
C ALA A 101 -2.24 14.24 -27.47
N LEU A 102 -3.06 13.55 -26.68
CA LEU A 102 -3.24 13.84 -25.26
C LEU A 102 -1.93 13.70 -24.48
N ASP A 103 -1.12 12.68 -24.77
CA ASP A 103 0.19 12.50 -24.15
C ASP A 103 1.19 13.60 -24.53
N LYS A 104 1.14 14.10 -25.78
CA LYS A 104 1.90 15.29 -26.19
C LYS A 104 1.46 16.53 -25.42
N ILE A 105 0.16 16.77 -25.30
CA ILE A 105 -0.38 17.91 -24.51
C ILE A 105 0.08 17.82 -23.05
N ARG A 106 0.01 16.62 -22.45
CA ARG A 106 0.52 16.40 -21.09
C ARG A 106 2.00 16.73 -21.00
N ALA A 107 2.81 16.36 -21.99
CA ALA A 107 4.25 16.64 -22.00
C ALA A 107 4.52 18.15 -22.08
N VAL A 108 3.79 18.88 -22.94
CA VAL A 108 3.87 20.33 -23.05
C VAL A 108 3.49 21.01 -21.74
N LEU A 109 2.32 20.69 -21.16
CA LEU A 109 1.87 21.25 -19.89
C LEU A 109 2.89 21.02 -18.75
N ARG A 110 3.50 19.83 -18.69
CA ARG A 110 4.58 19.56 -17.72
C ARG A 110 5.81 20.42 -17.98
N GLY A 111 6.19 20.59 -19.25
CA GLY A 111 7.30 21.47 -19.66
C GLY A 111 7.08 22.91 -19.23
N LEU A 112 5.87 23.46 -19.44
CA LEU A 112 5.51 24.82 -19.04
C LEU A 112 5.62 25.04 -17.52
N ILE A 113 5.09 24.10 -16.73
CA ILE A 113 5.19 24.16 -15.25
C ILE A 113 6.66 24.09 -14.80
N VAL A 114 7.46 23.19 -15.37
CA VAL A 114 8.89 23.12 -15.02
C VAL A 114 9.66 24.34 -15.50
N GLY A 115 9.25 24.95 -16.61
CA GLY A 115 9.80 26.22 -17.09
C GLY A 115 9.61 27.36 -16.10
N ALA A 116 8.49 27.38 -15.36
CA ALA A 116 8.27 28.35 -14.29
C ALA A 116 9.28 28.21 -13.15
N PHE A 117 9.65 26.97 -12.78
CA PHE A 117 10.67 26.72 -11.76
C PHE A 117 12.08 27.05 -12.25
N THR A 118 12.43 26.54 -13.44
CA THR A 118 13.80 26.62 -13.98
C THR A 118 14.14 27.98 -14.60
N GLY A 119 13.14 28.84 -14.81
CA GLY A 119 13.30 30.07 -15.58
C GLY A 119 13.45 29.86 -17.09
N VAL A 120 13.44 28.62 -17.59
CA VAL A 120 13.72 28.28 -18.99
C VAL A 120 12.50 27.63 -19.64
N CYS A 121 11.92 28.28 -20.64
CA CYS A 121 10.76 27.77 -21.37
C CYS A 121 10.90 28.00 -22.89
N GLY A 122 11.32 26.95 -23.61
CA GLY A 122 11.64 27.06 -25.03
C GLY A 122 12.87 27.95 -25.25
N ARG A 123 12.74 29.05 -26.00
CA ARG A 123 13.80 30.05 -26.19
C ARG A 123 13.77 31.19 -25.16
N ARG A 124 12.77 31.21 -24.26
CA ARG A 124 12.67 32.23 -23.20
C ARG A 124 13.47 31.79 -21.99
N GLU A 125 14.30 32.69 -21.49
CA GLU A 125 15.13 32.46 -20.32
C GLU A 125 15.02 33.65 -19.36
N ASN A 126 14.67 33.35 -18.11
CA ASN A 126 14.76 34.25 -16.98
C ASN A 126 15.98 33.84 -16.17
N THR A 127 17.09 34.54 -16.39
CA THR A 127 18.40 34.22 -15.80
C THR A 127 18.39 34.28 -14.27
N VAL A 128 17.65 35.22 -13.68
CA VAL A 128 17.51 35.35 -12.22
C VAL A 128 16.83 34.12 -11.62
N GLN A 129 15.73 33.68 -12.22
CA GLN A 129 15.01 32.49 -11.77
C GLN A 129 15.85 31.21 -12.00
N ASN A 130 16.57 31.14 -13.12
CA ASN A 130 17.46 30.02 -13.41
C ASN A 130 18.59 29.89 -12.39
N GLU A 131 19.24 31.01 -12.03
CA GLU A 131 20.29 31.00 -11.00
C GLU A 131 19.74 30.54 -9.65
N LYS A 132 18.56 31.04 -9.25
CA LYS A 132 17.87 30.59 -8.03
C LYS A 132 17.64 29.08 -8.07
N TYR A 133 17.09 28.54 -9.15
CA TYR A 133 16.85 27.11 -9.30
C TYR A 133 18.15 26.27 -9.22
N GLU A 134 19.19 26.66 -9.94
CA GLU A 134 20.47 25.96 -9.97
C GLU A 134 21.17 25.93 -8.61
N SER A 135 20.98 26.98 -7.81
CA SER A 135 21.55 27.10 -6.47
C SER A 135 20.93 26.14 -5.46
N LEU A 136 19.68 25.69 -5.66
CA LEU A 136 18.94 24.77 -4.77
C LEU A 136 19.63 23.42 -4.53
N PHE A 137 20.58 23.05 -5.39
CA PHE A 137 21.22 21.74 -5.36
C PHE A 137 22.75 21.83 -5.25
N LYS A 138 23.27 22.98 -4.85
CA LYS A 138 24.70 23.28 -4.73
C LYS A 138 25.05 23.66 -3.29
N GLU A 139 26.35 23.74 -3.01
CA GLU A 139 26.83 24.17 -1.68
C GLU A 139 26.37 25.60 -1.31
N LYS A 140 26.14 26.46 -2.32
CA LYS A 140 25.58 27.81 -2.19
C LYS A 140 24.28 27.84 -1.40
N LEU A 141 23.43 26.80 -1.51
CA LEU A 141 22.19 26.73 -0.73
C LEU A 141 22.48 26.79 0.78
N ILE A 142 23.37 25.93 1.28
CA ILE A 142 23.67 25.84 2.71
C ILE A 142 24.51 27.02 3.19
N LYS A 143 25.50 27.44 2.40
CA LYS A 143 26.52 28.40 2.82
C LYS A 143 26.09 29.86 2.72
N GLU A 144 25.20 30.18 1.77
CA GLU A 144 24.86 31.57 1.43
C GLU A 144 23.35 31.81 1.56
N ILE A 145 22.52 30.96 0.94
CA ILE A 145 21.08 31.24 0.80
C ILE A 145 20.29 30.97 2.08
N LEU A 146 20.48 29.80 2.70
CA LEU A 146 19.73 29.44 3.90
C LEU A 146 20.06 30.30 5.12
N PRO A 147 21.32 30.75 5.35
CA PRO A 147 21.64 31.70 6.40
C PRO A 147 20.85 33.01 6.32
N ASP A 148 20.61 33.54 5.12
CA ASP A 148 19.78 34.73 4.93
C ASP A 148 18.29 34.40 5.10
N PHE A 149 17.85 33.23 4.59
CA PHE A 149 16.47 32.78 4.72
C PHE A 149 16.02 32.61 6.17
N VAL A 150 16.85 32.06 7.05
CA VAL A 150 16.46 31.86 8.47
C VAL A 150 16.29 33.17 9.25
N LEU A 151 16.77 34.29 8.70
CA LEU A 151 16.58 35.63 9.25
C LEU A 151 15.35 36.35 8.66
N SER A 152 14.67 35.76 7.66
CA SER A 152 13.51 36.35 7.01
C SER A 152 12.20 35.97 7.71
N THR A 153 11.15 36.77 7.49
CA THR A 153 9.80 36.50 8.00
C THR A 153 9.20 35.21 7.43
N GLU A 154 9.64 34.78 6.24
CA GLU A 154 9.19 33.53 5.60
C GLU A 154 9.64 32.28 6.38
N ALA A 155 10.65 32.42 7.26
CA ALA A 155 11.14 31.37 8.13
C ALA A 155 10.40 31.26 9.47
N GLU A 156 9.45 32.15 9.79
CA GLU A 156 8.66 32.14 11.04
C GLU A 156 7.86 30.84 11.22
N SER A 157 7.58 30.10 10.15
CA SER A 157 6.94 28.78 10.17
C SER A 157 7.84 27.64 10.67
N LEU A 158 9.13 27.90 10.93
CA LEU A 158 10.04 26.88 11.44
C LEU A 158 9.78 26.61 12.93
N PRO A 159 9.80 25.33 13.38
CA PRO A 159 9.50 24.96 14.76
C PRO A 159 10.68 25.16 15.73
N PHE A 160 11.68 25.97 15.39
CA PHE A 160 12.88 26.18 16.18
C PHE A 160 13.40 27.61 16.03
N SER A 161 14.21 28.08 16.99
CA SER A 161 14.67 29.46 17.01
C SER A 161 15.67 29.77 15.88
N VAL A 162 15.81 31.05 15.56
CA VAL A 162 16.79 31.56 14.57
C VAL A 162 18.21 31.15 14.95
N GLU A 163 18.57 31.19 16.24
CA GLU A 163 19.88 30.78 16.74
C GLU A 163 20.12 29.29 16.52
N GLU A 164 19.12 28.45 16.80
CA GLU A 164 19.20 27.00 16.60
C GLU A 164 19.35 26.63 15.12
N ALA A 165 18.61 27.32 14.24
CA ALA A 165 18.69 27.16 12.80
C ALA A 165 20.09 27.53 12.28
N THR A 166 20.58 28.71 12.67
CA THR A 166 21.89 29.23 12.26
C THR A 166 23.03 28.34 12.73
N ARG A 167 22.99 27.88 13.98
CA ARG A 167 23.97 26.93 14.51
C ARG A 167 23.98 25.63 13.71
N SER A 168 22.81 25.07 13.43
CA SER A 168 22.68 23.82 12.68
C SER A 168 23.23 23.95 11.26
N LEU A 169 23.04 25.09 10.58
CA LEU A 169 23.59 25.33 9.24
C LEU A 169 25.12 25.36 9.25
N LYS A 170 25.73 26.10 10.19
CA LYS A 170 27.20 26.22 10.32
C LYS A 170 27.90 24.87 10.50
N GLU A 171 27.26 23.91 11.18
CA GLU A 171 27.80 22.55 11.34
C GLU A 171 27.99 21.81 10.00
N PHE A 172 27.29 22.21 8.93
CA PHE A 172 27.37 21.60 7.61
C PHE A 172 28.19 22.38 6.58
N ASP A 173 28.83 23.50 6.93
CA ASP A 173 29.64 24.31 5.99
C ASP A 173 30.73 23.47 5.29
N SER A 174 31.37 22.57 6.04
CA SER A 174 32.39 21.63 5.53
C SER A 174 31.83 20.25 5.16
N PHE A 175 30.51 20.08 5.21
CA PHE A 175 29.82 18.78 5.11
C PHE A 175 28.65 18.78 4.14
N THR A 176 28.58 19.73 3.20
CA THR A 176 27.48 19.90 2.23
C THR A 176 27.24 18.67 1.34
N SER A 177 28.28 17.88 1.04
CA SER A 177 28.18 16.63 0.28
C SER A 177 27.30 15.58 0.96
N TYR A 178 27.07 15.69 2.27
CA TYR A 178 26.16 14.83 3.02
C TYR A 178 24.69 14.94 2.55
N PHE A 179 24.34 16.04 1.86
CA PHE A 179 23.02 16.25 1.28
C PHE A 179 22.88 15.78 -0.18
N ALA A 180 23.91 15.21 -0.81
CA ALA A 180 23.85 14.86 -2.23
C ALA A 180 22.66 13.95 -2.60
N GLY A 181 22.40 12.89 -1.83
CA GLY A 181 21.23 12.03 -2.04
C GLY A 181 19.90 12.75 -1.78
N PHE A 182 19.90 13.72 -0.86
CA PHE A 182 18.73 14.56 -0.60
C PHE A 182 18.46 15.55 -1.73
N TYR A 183 19.49 16.16 -2.31
CA TYR A 183 19.38 17.02 -3.49
C TYR A 183 18.85 16.25 -4.69
N GLU A 184 19.28 15.01 -4.94
CA GLU A 184 18.70 14.20 -6.02
C GLU A 184 17.21 13.90 -5.79
N ASN A 185 16.82 13.63 -4.54
CA ASN A 185 15.41 13.48 -4.19
C ASN A 185 14.61 14.78 -4.43
N ARG A 186 15.20 15.96 -4.19
CA ARG A 186 14.57 17.25 -4.47
C ARG A 186 14.54 17.57 -5.96
N LYS A 187 15.61 17.33 -6.72
CA LYS A 187 15.60 17.49 -8.19
C LYS A 187 14.47 16.70 -8.86
N ASN A 188 14.17 15.50 -8.36
CA ASN A 188 13.08 14.67 -8.88
C ASN A 188 11.69 15.33 -8.79
N ILE A 189 11.48 16.29 -7.89
CA ILE A 189 10.19 17.01 -7.76
C ILE A 189 9.99 18.02 -8.91
N TYR A 190 11.07 18.50 -9.52
CA TYR A 190 11.07 19.48 -10.63
C TYR A 190 11.21 18.82 -12.01
N SER A 191 10.98 17.51 -12.14
CA SER A 191 11.18 16.79 -13.40
C SER A 191 10.04 16.99 -14.39
N THR A 192 10.39 17.09 -15.69
CA THR A 192 9.43 17.04 -16.82
C THR A 192 8.97 15.61 -17.14
N LYS A 193 9.67 14.59 -16.63
CA LYS A 193 9.32 13.18 -16.86
C LYS A 193 7.98 12.85 -16.19
N PRO A 194 7.19 11.91 -16.76
CA PRO A 194 5.92 11.50 -16.19
C PRO A 194 6.10 10.59 -14.96
N GLN A 195 6.68 11.11 -13.89
CA GLN A 195 6.99 10.38 -12.66
C GLN A 195 6.19 10.92 -11.46
N SER A 196 5.68 10.03 -10.61
CA SER A 196 4.75 10.38 -9.52
C SER A 196 5.33 11.28 -8.43
N THR A 197 6.66 11.41 -8.37
CA THR A 197 7.35 12.30 -7.43
C THR A 197 7.41 13.75 -7.91
N ALA A 198 7.09 14.02 -9.18
CA ALA A 198 7.20 15.35 -9.78
C ALA A 198 5.94 16.20 -9.56
N ILE A 199 6.13 17.49 -9.25
CA ILE A 199 5.06 18.49 -9.11
C ILE A 199 4.25 18.59 -10.40
N ALA A 200 4.94 18.68 -11.55
CA ALA A 200 4.29 18.74 -12.86
C ALA A 200 3.44 17.49 -13.15
N TYR A 201 3.84 16.30 -12.66
CA TYR A 201 3.01 15.10 -12.79
C TYR A 201 1.79 15.16 -11.88
N ARG A 202 1.94 15.52 -10.60
CA ARG A 202 0.83 15.72 -9.64
C ARG A 202 -0.23 16.66 -10.21
N LEU A 203 0.21 17.77 -10.79
CA LEU A 203 -0.67 18.75 -11.40
C LEU A 203 -1.34 18.21 -12.68
N ILE A 204 -0.60 17.63 -13.62
CA ILE A 204 -1.17 17.34 -14.96
C ILE A 204 -1.82 15.95 -15.06
N HIS A 205 -1.28 14.94 -14.40
CA HIS A 205 -1.77 13.56 -14.51
C HIS A 205 -2.78 13.20 -13.42
N GLU A 206 -2.78 13.92 -12.29
CA GLU A 206 -3.62 13.56 -11.14
C GLU A 206 -4.67 14.63 -10.82
N ASN A 207 -4.26 15.88 -10.59
CA ASN A 207 -5.18 16.94 -10.18
C ASN A 207 -6.01 17.51 -11.32
N LEU A 208 -5.45 17.72 -12.52
CA LEU A 208 -6.18 18.27 -13.66
C LEU A 208 -7.38 17.40 -14.09
N PRO A 209 -7.24 16.06 -14.26
CA PRO A 209 -8.39 15.19 -14.53
C PRO A 209 -9.48 15.27 -13.45
N LYS A 210 -9.09 15.28 -12.16
CA LYS A 210 -10.04 15.42 -11.04
C LYS A 210 -10.78 16.74 -11.07
N PHE A 211 -10.05 17.82 -11.37
CA PHE A 211 -10.63 19.16 -11.48
C PHE A 211 -11.65 19.22 -12.62
N ILE A 212 -11.33 18.67 -13.80
CA ILE A 212 -12.27 18.59 -14.93
C ILE A 212 -13.48 17.72 -14.58
N ASP A 213 -13.29 16.57 -13.92
CA ASP A 213 -14.39 15.74 -13.45
C ASP A 213 -15.30 16.52 -12.48
N ASN A 214 -14.73 17.35 -11.60
CA ASN A 214 -15.48 18.19 -10.67
C ASN A 214 -16.28 19.28 -11.39
N ILE A 215 -15.75 19.87 -12.47
CA ILE A 215 -16.54 20.78 -13.33
C ILE A 215 -17.78 20.05 -13.86
N LEU A 216 -17.62 18.81 -14.34
CA LEU A 216 -18.74 18.00 -14.82
C LEU A 216 -19.73 17.62 -13.71
N VAL A 217 -19.26 17.39 -12.49
CA VAL A 217 -20.11 17.17 -11.30
C VAL A 217 -20.90 18.45 -10.98
N PHE A 218 -20.25 19.61 -10.93
CA PHE A 218 -20.89 20.88 -10.64
C PHE A 218 -22.04 21.17 -11.62
N GLN A 219 -21.84 20.93 -12.92
CA GLN A 219 -22.90 21.10 -13.93
C GLN A 219 -24.13 20.22 -13.70
N LYS A 220 -23.98 19.05 -13.06
CA LYS A 220 -25.09 18.14 -12.77
C LYS A 220 -25.85 18.49 -11.49
N ILE A 221 -25.22 19.20 -10.55
CA ILE A 221 -25.81 19.50 -9.23
C ILE A 221 -26.27 20.94 -9.08
N LYS A 222 -25.81 21.86 -9.93
CA LYS A 222 -26.10 23.30 -9.78
C LYS A 222 -27.59 23.63 -9.73
N GLU A 223 -28.42 22.90 -10.48
CA GLU A 223 -29.88 23.08 -10.44
C GLU A 223 -30.52 22.32 -9.26
N PRO A 224 -30.22 21.02 -9.00
CA PRO A 224 -30.82 20.28 -7.89
C PRO A 224 -30.62 20.85 -6.48
N ILE A 225 -29.51 21.54 -6.21
CA ILE A 225 -29.16 22.08 -4.88
C ILE A 225 -28.86 23.59 -4.91
N ALA A 226 -29.51 24.34 -5.80
CA ALA A 226 -29.22 25.76 -6.03
C ALA A 226 -29.30 26.63 -4.75
N LYS A 227 -30.27 26.35 -3.88
CA LYS A 227 -30.44 27.09 -2.60
C LYS A 227 -29.28 26.83 -1.65
N GLU A 228 -28.87 25.58 -1.52
CA GLU A 228 -27.75 25.17 -0.69
C GLU A 228 -26.44 25.78 -1.17
N LEU A 229 -26.26 25.95 -2.49
CA LEU A 229 -25.07 26.59 -3.06
C LEU A 229 -24.92 28.07 -2.65
N GLU A 230 -26.02 28.81 -2.50
CA GLU A 230 -25.97 30.19 -2.00
C GLU A 230 -25.49 30.25 -0.55
N HIS A 231 -25.99 29.35 0.30
CA HIS A 231 -25.56 29.23 1.69
C HIS A 231 -24.09 28.83 1.80
N ILE A 232 -23.65 27.81 1.05
CA ILE A 232 -22.25 27.38 1.01
C ILE A 232 -21.34 28.54 0.59
N ARG A 233 -21.72 29.29 -0.44
CA ARG A 233 -20.93 30.46 -0.87
C ARG A 233 -20.81 31.49 0.26
N ALA A 234 -21.91 31.81 0.94
CA ALA A 234 -21.91 32.78 2.02
C ALA A 234 -21.01 32.33 3.19
N ASP A 235 -21.14 31.08 3.64
CA ASP A 235 -20.39 30.52 4.76
C ASP A 235 -18.87 30.49 4.47
N PHE A 236 -18.48 29.99 3.30
CA PHE A 236 -17.06 29.92 2.92
C PHE A 236 -16.45 31.29 2.60
N SER A 237 -17.27 32.26 2.18
CA SER A 237 -16.83 33.66 2.04
C SER A 237 -16.62 34.31 3.41
N ALA A 238 -17.53 34.09 4.36
CA ALA A 238 -17.42 34.57 5.73
C ALA A 238 -16.21 33.95 6.45
N GLY A 239 -15.90 32.68 6.18
CA GLY A 239 -14.71 31.99 6.69
C GLY A 239 -13.39 32.36 5.99
N GLY A 240 -13.39 33.23 4.98
CA GLY A 240 -12.18 33.68 4.26
C GLY A 240 -11.58 32.65 3.29
N TYR A 241 -12.30 31.58 2.96
CA TYR A 241 -11.85 30.54 2.02
C TYR A 241 -12.08 30.90 0.56
N ILE A 242 -13.10 31.72 0.29
CA ILE A 242 -13.48 32.24 -1.03
C ILE A 242 -13.60 33.77 -0.92
N LYS A 243 -13.30 34.49 -2.01
CA LYS A 243 -13.49 35.96 -2.01
C LYS A 243 -14.98 36.30 -2.01
N LYS A 244 -15.36 37.41 -1.35
CA LYS A 244 -16.76 37.85 -1.19
C LYS A 244 -17.56 37.91 -2.51
N ASP A 245 -16.91 38.34 -3.61
CA ASP A 245 -17.52 38.51 -4.93
C ASP A 245 -17.27 37.34 -5.90
N GLU A 246 -16.58 36.29 -5.45
CA GLU A 246 -16.22 35.13 -6.28
C GLU A 246 -17.39 34.14 -6.37
N ARG A 247 -17.77 33.77 -7.59
CA ARG A 247 -18.88 32.87 -7.84
C ARG A 247 -18.40 31.43 -7.90
N LEU A 248 -19.24 30.50 -7.46
CA LEU A 248 -18.91 29.06 -7.51
C LEU A 248 -18.73 28.60 -8.97
N GLU A 249 -19.46 29.17 -9.92
CA GLU A 249 -19.32 28.92 -11.36
C GLU A 249 -17.92 29.27 -11.86
N ASP A 250 -17.31 30.32 -11.31
CA ASP A 250 -15.96 30.75 -11.68
C ASP A 250 -14.93 29.77 -11.10
N ILE A 251 -15.12 29.30 -9.86
CA ILE A 251 -14.28 28.28 -9.19
C ILE A 251 -14.32 26.94 -9.94
N PHE A 252 -15.50 26.55 -10.42
CA PHE A 252 -15.70 25.34 -11.25
C PHE A 252 -15.62 25.66 -12.75
N SER A 253 -14.68 26.53 -13.15
CA SER A 253 -14.32 26.80 -14.54
C SER A 253 -12.90 26.33 -14.85
N LEU A 254 -12.62 26.01 -16.12
CA LEU A 254 -11.31 25.47 -16.52
C LEU A 254 -10.15 26.43 -16.25
N ASN A 255 -10.39 27.74 -16.42
CA ASN A 255 -9.37 28.77 -16.19
C ASN A 255 -8.98 28.90 -14.72
N TYR A 256 -9.88 28.55 -13.81
CA TYR A 256 -9.61 28.56 -12.38
C TYR A 256 -8.55 27.55 -11.96
N TYR A 257 -8.22 26.58 -12.82
CA TYR A 257 -7.21 25.58 -12.51
C TYR A 257 -5.85 26.17 -12.12
N ILE A 258 -5.52 27.36 -12.62
CA ILE A 258 -4.28 28.07 -12.29
C ILE A 258 -4.21 28.47 -10.80
N HIS A 259 -5.37 28.74 -10.17
CA HIS A 259 -5.45 29.09 -8.76
C HIS A 259 -5.30 27.88 -7.83
N VAL A 260 -5.35 26.65 -8.35
CA VAL A 260 -5.20 25.41 -7.57
C VAL A 260 -3.91 24.65 -7.90
N LEU A 261 -2.88 25.36 -8.37
CA LEU A 261 -1.55 24.78 -8.60
C LEU A 261 -0.68 24.79 -7.32
N SER A 262 -0.84 25.81 -6.48
CA SER A 262 -0.18 25.91 -5.17
C SER A 262 -0.90 25.10 -4.09
N GLN A 263 -0.22 24.80 -2.99
CA GLN A 263 -0.85 24.08 -1.87
C GLN A 263 -2.01 24.89 -1.27
N ALA A 264 -1.81 26.19 -1.06
CA ALA A 264 -2.82 27.08 -0.48
C ALA A 264 -4.11 27.09 -1.31
N GLY A 265 -3.99 27.13 -2.64
CA GLY A 265 -5.12 27.04 -3.57
C GLY A 265 -5.85 25.70 -3.49
N ILE A 266 -5.09 24.59 -3.44
CA ILE A 266 -5.64 23.23 -3.29
C ILE A 266 -6.40 23.09 -1.97
N GLU A 267 -5.89 23.66 -0.88
CA GLU A 267 -6.52 23.58 0.44
C GLU A 267 -7.84 24.35 0.49
N LYS A 268 -7.87 25.58 -0.01
CA LYS A 268 -9.13 26.35 -0.13
C LYS A 268 -10.16 25.61 -0.99
N TYR A 269 -9.75 25.08 -2.14
CA TYR A 269 -10.62 24.30 -3.02
C TYR A 269 -11.15 23.01 -2.37
N ASN A 270 -10.28 22.26 -1.67
CA ASN A 270 -10.68 21.05 -0.97
C ASN A 270 -11.55 21.33 0.26
N ALA A 271 -11.32 22.46 0.92
CA ALA A 271 -12.14 22.92 2.02
C ALA A 271 -13.57 23.17 1.55
N LEU A 272 -13.77 23.84 0.41
CA LEU A 272 -15.10 24.01 -0.20
C LEU A 272 -15.79 22.67 -0.52
N ILE A 273 -15.02 21.64 -0.88
CA ILE A 273 -15.55 20.31 -1.23
C ILE A 273 -15.96 19.49 0.01
N GLY A 274 -15.28 19.63 1.15
CA GLY A 274 -15.49 18.81 2.35
C GLY A 274 -15.80 19.63 3.61
N LYS A 275 -15.84 19.01 4.78
CA LYS A 275 -16.05 19.73 6.04
C LYS A 275 -14.81 20.43 6.58
N ILE A 276 -15.05 21.54 7.27
CA ILE A 276 -14.11 22.19 8.19
C ILE A 276 -14.67 22.09 9.61
N VAL A 277 -13.83 21.68 10.57
CA VAL A 277 -14.15 21.64 12.01
C VAL A 277 -13.37 22.75 12.69
N THR A 278 -14.06 23.68 13.36
CA THR A 278 -13.44 24.78 14.12
C THR A 278 -13.22 24.39 15.60
N GLU A 279 -12.44 25.17 16.33
CA GLU A 279 -11.94 24.88 17.69
C GLU A 279 -13.06 24.84 18.78
N GLY A 280 -14.32 25.08 18.44
CA GLY A 280 -15.45 25.17 19.37
C GLY A 280 -16.75 24.52 18.90
N ASP A 281 -16.70 23.30 18.35
CA ASP A 281 -17.85 22.48 17.87
C ASP A 281 -18.61 23.01 16.63
N GLY A 282 -18.20 24.12 16.02
CA GLY A 282 -18.77 24.59 14.75
C GLY A 282 -18.32 23.76 13.55
N GLU A 283 -19.27 23.12 12.86
CA GLU A 283 -19.01 22.42 11.59
C GLU A 283 -19.47 23.28 10.40
N MET A 284 -18.54 23.66 9.51
CA MET A 284 -18.87 24.21 8.20
C MET A 284 -18.94 23.06 7.19
N LYS A 285 -20.14 22.80 6.65
CA LYS A 285 -20.41 21.73 5.69
C LYS A 285 -20.03 22.19 4.28
N GLY A 286 -19.20 21.41 3.60
CA GLY A 286 -18.86 21.62 2.20
C GLY A 286 -19.81 20.91 1.24
N LEU A 287 -19.54 21.04 -0.06
CA LEU A 287 -20.39 20.55 -1.14
C LEU A 287 -20.76 19.06 -1.01
N ASN A 288 -19.80 18.20 -0.62
CA ASN A 288 -20.07 16.75 -0.52
C ASN A 288 -21.00 16.38 0.63
N GLU A 289 -21.01 17.11 1.75
CA GLU A 289 -21.98 16.86 2.82
C GLU A 289 -23.39 17.20 2.35
N HIS A 290 -23.59 18.35 1.70
CA HIS A 290 -24.89 18.74 1.15
C HIS A 290 -25.39 17.74 0.10
N ILE A 291 -24.53 17.29 -0.80
CA ILE A 291 -24.89 16.24 -1.79
C ILE A 291 -25.25 14.92 -1.10
N ASN A 292 -24.51 14.54 -0.06
CA ASN A 292 -24.79 13.30 0.67
C ASN A 292 -26.14 13.38 1.40
N LEU A 293 -26.46 14.52 2.02
CA LEU A 293 -27.75 14.77 2.65
C LEU A 293 -28.90 14.71 1.62
N TYR A 294 -28.73 15.34 0.45
CA TYR A 294 -29.67 15.26 -0.67
C TYR A 294 -29.89 13.80 -1.11
N ASN A 295 -28.81 13.03 -1.28
CA ASN A 295 -28.84 11.65 -1.77
C ASN A 295 -29.48 10.66 -0.78
N GLN A 296 -29.40 10.91 0.53
CA GLN A 296 -30.02 10.06 1.55
C GLN A 296 -31.56 10.09 1.49
N GLN A 297 -32.13 11.16 0.93
CA GLN A 297 -33.57 11.35 0.81
C GLN A 297 -34.15 10.81 -0.52
N ARG A 298 -33.32 10.21 -1.39
CA ARG A 298 -33.68 9.84 -2.78
C ARG A 298 -33.33 8.39 -3.12
N GLY A 299 -34.04 7.87 -4.14
CA GLY A 299 -33.76 6.56 -4.74
C GLY A 299 -32.39 6.53 -5.42
N ARG A 300 -31.82 5.33 -5.60
CA ARG A 300 -30.44 5.15 -6.11
C ARG A 300 -30.23 5.77 -7.51
N GLU A 301 -31.27 5.80 -8.33
CA GLU A 301 -31.24 6.33 -9.71
C GLU A 301 -31.21 7.86 -9.74
N ASP A 302 -31.75 8.52 -8.70
CA ASP A 302 -31.82 9.98 -8.59
C ASP A 302 -30.64 10.58 -7.80
N ARG A 303 -29.62 9.78 -7.47
CA ARG A 303 -28.48 10.23 -6.65
C ARG A 303 -27.52 11.07 -7.47
N LEU A 304 -27.19 12.23 -6.92
CA LEU A 304 -26.18 13.14 -7.43
C LEU A 304 -24.75 12.61 -7.18
N PRO A 305 -23.81 12.89 -8.10
CA PRO A 305 -22.41 12.49 -7.94
C PRO A 305 -21.68 13.38 -6.91
N LEU A 306 -20.68 12.81 -6.23
CA LEU A 306 -19.81 13.54 -5.29
C LEU A 306 -18.58 14.13 -5.98
N PHE A 307 -18.12 15.28 -5.49
CA PHE A 307 -16.84 15.87 -5.86
C PHE A 307 -15.66 15.07 -5.35
N ARG A 308 -14.54 15.17 -6.07
CA ARG A 308 -13.28 14.51 -5.75
C ARG A 308 -12.29 15.56 -5.25
N PRO A 309 -11.76 15.47 -4.03
CA PRO A 309 -10.71 16.38 -3.59
C PRO A 309 -9.45 16.19 -4.45
N LEU A 310 -8.76 17.30 -4.67
CA LEU A 310 -7.44 17.34 -5.31
C LEU A 310 -6.40 16.78 -4.34
N TYR A 311 -5.38 16.13 -4.87
CA TYR A 311 -4.26 15.71 -4.05
C TYR A 311 -3.44 16.93 -3.62
N LYS A 312 -2.91 16.90 -2.40
CA LYS A 312 -1.95 17.90 -1.90
C LYS A 312 -0.78 18.06 -2.88
N GLN A 313 -0.13 19.20 -2.91
CA GLN A 313 1.09 19.41 -3.67
C GLN A 313 2.25 18.55 -3.11
N ILE A 314 3.27 18.30 -3.93
CA ILE A 314 4.50 17.65 -3.46
C ILE A 314 5.19 18.57 -2.44
N LEU A 315 5.76 17.99 -1.38
CA LEU A 315 6.49 18.67 -0.30
C LEU A 315 5.65 19.47 0.69
N SER A 316 4.36 19.71 0.45
CA SER A 316 3.51 20.41 1.42
C SER A 316 3.32 19.60 2.70
N ASP A 317 3.36 20.31 3.83
CA ASP A 317 3.01 19.71 5.11
C ASP A 317 1.49 19.47 5.17
N ARG A 318 1.06 18.57 6.06
CA ARG A 318 -0.35 18.52 6.42
C ARG A 318 -0.63 19.61 7.45
N GLU A 319 -0.57 20.86 7.04
CA GLU A 319 -1.38 21.86 7.73
C GLU A 319 -2.82 21.44 7.49
N GLN A 320 -3.52 21.13 8.59
CA GLN A 320 -4.91 20.74 8.54
C GLN A 320 -5.69 21.96 9.01
N LEU A 321 -6.58 22.45 8.15
CA LEU A 321 -7.56 23.47 8.50
C LEU A 321 -8.44 23.04 9.68
N SER A 322 -8.48 21.73 9.99
CA SER A 322 -9.11 21.17 11.18
C SER A 322 -8.12 21.02 12.32
N TYR A 323 -8.53 21.47 13.51
CA TYR A 323 -7.78 21.34 14.75
C TYR A 323 -7.47 19.87 15.08
N LEU A 324 -6.24 19.60 15.54
CA LEU A 324 -5.81 18.31 16.10
C LEU A 324 -5.08 18.56 17.42
N PRO A 325 -5.28 17.75 18.47
CA PRO A 325 -4.56 17.91 19.73
C PRO A 325 -3.05 17.63 19.59
N GLU A 326 -2.19 18.42 20.23
CA GLU A 326 -0.73 18.18 20.34
C GLU A 326 -0.40 16.84 21.02
N SER A 327 0.68 16.16 20.65
CA SER A 327 1.06 14.86 21.25
C SER A 327 2.00 14.99 22.44
N PHE A 328 1.81 14.16 23.47
CA PHE A 328 2.79 13.98 24.56
C PHE A 328 4.12 13.40 24.05
N GLU A 329 5.22 13.70 24.73
CA GLU A 329 6.54 13.11 24.45
C GLU A 329 7.15 12.30 25.61
N LYS A 330 6.66 12.49 26.84
CA LYS A 330 7.16 11.79 28.04
C LYS A 330 6.03 11.19 28.88
N ASP A 331 6.33 10.08 29.57
CA ASP A 331 5.40 9.38 30.48
C ASP A 331 4.86 10.34 31.57
N GLU A 332 5.73 11.14 32.18
CA GLU A 332 5.39 12.08 33.26
C GLU A 332 4.40 13.17 32.83
N GLU A 333 4.57 13.70 31.62
CA GLU A 333 3.70 14.75 31.07
C GLU A 333 2.27 14.22 30.91
N LEU A 334 2.15 12.99 30.44
CA LEU A 334 0.89 12.27 30.26
C LEU A 334 0.21 11.99 31.60
N LEU A 335 0.94 11.42 32.56
CA LEU A 335 0.38 11.04 33.87
C LEU A 335 -0.10 12.27 34.65
N ARG A 336 0.66 13.37 34.61
CA ARG A 336 0.27 14.63 35.25
C ARG A 336 -0.99 15.22 34.63
N ALA A 337 -1.08 15.28 33.29
CA ALA A 337 -2.25 15.81 32.61
C ALA A 337 -3.52 15.00 32.88
N LEU A 338 -3.40 13.67 33.03
CA LEU A 338 -4.49 12.80 33.44
C LEU A 338 -4.96 13.09 34.87
N LYS A 339 -4.01 13.25 35.80
CA LYS A 339 -4.32 13.54 37.21
C LYS A 339 -5.02 14.89 37.35
N GLU A 340 -4.46 15.94 36.76
CA GLU A 340 -5.02 17.30 36.80
C GLU A 340 -6.45 17.35 36.26
N PHE A 341 -6.71 16.64 35.15
CA PHE A 341 -8.05 16.54 34.59
C PHE A 341 -9.03 15.80 35.51
N TYR A 342 -8.61 14.67 36.08
CA TYR A 342 -9.46 13.93 37.02
C TYR A 342 -9.78 14.76 38.26
N ASP A 343 -8.78 15.39 38.88
CA ASP A 343 -8.96 16.20 40.09
C ASP A 343 -10.00 17.31 39.83
N HIS A 344 -9.92 17.98 38.67
CA HIS A 344 -10.87 19.01 38.27
C HIS A 344 -12.32 18.51 38.16
N ILE A 345 -12.54 17.34 37.54
CA ILE A 345 -13.90 16.79 37.43
C ILE A 345 -14.41 16.18 38.75
N ALA A 346 -13.52 15.64 39.58
CA ALA A 346 -13.88 15.01 40.85
C ALA A 346 -14.24 16.04 41.93
N GLU A 347 -13.63 17.24 41.89
CA GLU A 347 -13.87 18.31 42.86
C GLU A 347 -15.33 18.78 42.89
N ASP A 348 -15.97 18.91 41.72
CA ASP A 348 -17.32 19.50 41.63
C ASP A 348 -18.22 18.84 40.55
N ILE A 349 -17.66 18.40 39.43
CA ILE A 349 -18.45 17.98 38.25
C ILE A 349 -19.16 16.64 38.45
N LEU A 350 -18.48 15.63 39.00
CA LEU A 350 -19.07 14.30 39.20
C LEU A 350 -20.24 14.31 40.20
N GLY A 351 -20.09 15.05 41.31
CA GLY A 351 -21.15 15.22 42.30
C GLY A 351 -22.38 15.93 41.72
N ARG A 352 -22.17 17.03 40.98
CA ARG A 352 -23.24 17.75 40.27
C ARG A 352 -23.93 16.90 39.23
N THR A 353 -23.18 16.08 38.49
CA THR A 353 -23.73 15.14 37.51
C THR A 353 -24.68 14.15 38.18
N GLN A 354 -24.26 13.57 39.30
CA GLN A 354 -25.08 12.62 40.05
C GLN A 354 -26.34 13.28 40.59
N GLN A 355 -26.23 14.48 41.15
CA GLN A 355 -27.37 15.23 41.66
C GLN A 355 -28.35 15.59 40.54
N LEU A 356 -27.89 16.19 39.44
CA LEU A 356 -28.73 16.63 38.32
C LEU A 356 -29.49 15.48 37.67
N MET A 357 -28.85 14.31 37.50
CA MET A 357 -29.51 13.16 36.89
C MET A 357 -30.49 12.50 37.85
N THR A 358 -30.14 12.31 39.12
CA THR A 358 -31.04 11.67 40.10
C THR A 358 -32.30 12.50 40.36
N SER A 359 -32.22 13.83 40.29
CA SER A 359 -33.37 14.73 40.41
C SER A 359 -34.05 15.07 39.07
N ILE A 360 -33.71 14.40 37.96
CA ILE A 360 -34.25 14.75 36.62
C ILE A 360 -35.79 14.76 36.56
N SER A 361 -36.46 13.93 37.36
CA SER A 361 -37.92 13.86 37.46
C SER A 361 -38.57 15.04 38.21
N GLU A 362 -37.77 15.84 38.93
CA GLU A 362 -38.22 17.06 39.62
C GLU A 362 -38.31 18.27 38.68
N TYR A 363 -37.72 18.17 37.48
CA TYR A 363 -37.79 19.18 36.42
C TYR A 363 -38.97 18.92 35.47
N ASP A 364 -39.29 19.90 34.62
CA ASP A 364 -40.36 19.73 33.63
C ASP A 364 -39.89 18.86 32.45
N LEU A 365 -40.21 17.56 32.49
CA LEU A 365 -39.85 16.59 31.44
C LEU A 365 -40.45 16.94 30.06
N SER A 366 -41.44 17.83 29.97
CA SER A 366 -41.94 18.33 28.68
C SER A 366 -41.00 19.34 28.03
N ARG A 367 -40.07 19.91 28.82
CA ARG A 367 -39.09 20.94 28.45
C ARG A 367 -37.64 20.45 28.49
N ILE A 368 -37.42 19.15 28.65
CA ILE A 368 -36.11 18.50 28.55
C ILE A 368 -36.11 17.63 27.30
N TYR A 369 -35.13 17.86 26.43
CA TYR A 369 -35.12 17.34 25.08
C TYR A 369 -33.98 16.35 24.84
N VAL A 370 -34.28 15.33 24.03
CA VAL A 370 -33.29 14.40 23.48
C VAL A 370 -33.23 14.56 21.97
N ARG A 371 -32.02 14.59 21.43
CA ARG A 371 -31.82 14.70 19.98
C ARG A 371 -32.34 13.47 19.23
N ASN A 372 -33.07 13.66 18.13
CA ASN A 372 -33.61 12.58 17.29
C ASN A 372 -32.56 12.08 16.28
N ASP A 373 -31.45 11.53 16.78
CA ASP A 373 -30.34 11.03 15.97
C ASP A 373 -29.92 9.60 16.36
N SER A 374 -28.72 9.17 15.94
CA SER A 374 -28.17 7.86 16.29
C SER A 374 -28.01 7.64 17.81
N GLN A 375 -27.95 8.70 18.62
CA GLN A 375 -27.82 8.58 20.06
C GLN A 375 -29.13 8.13 20.71
N LEU A 376 -30.28 8.56 20.18
CA LEU A 376 -31.59 8.03 20.59
C LEU A 376 -31.72 6.53 20.24
N THR A 377 -31.13 6.12 19.12
CA THR A 377 -31.03 4.71 18.73
C THR A 377 -30.18 3.90 19.74
N ASP A 378 -29.09 4.49 20.24
CA ASP A 378 -28.26 3.88 21.28
C ASP A 378 -28.99 3.77 22.63
N ILE A 379 -29.78 4.79 23.01
CA ILE A 379 -30.66 4.73 24.18
C ILE A 379 -31.68 3.60 24.01
N SER A 380 -32.35 3.53 22.85
CA SER A 380 -33.31 2.46 22.54
C SER A 380 -32.68 1.08 22.73
N LYS A 381 -31.47 0.86 22.19
CA LYS A 381 -30.76 -0.41 22.32
C LYS A 381 -30.35 -0.72 23.76
N LYS A 382 -29.81 0.25 24.50
CA LYS A 382 -29.33 0.05 25.88
C LYS A 382 -30.47 -0.15 26.87
N MET A 383 -31.59 0.53 26.68
CA MET A 383 -32.75 0.49 27.56
C MET A 383 -33.72 -0.65 27.20
N LEU A 384 -33.96 -0.92 25.91
CA LEU A 384 -35.01 -1.82 25.43
C LEU A 384 -34.48 -3.06 24.69
N GLY A 385 -33.16 -3.19 24.49
CA GLY A 385 -32.53 -4.33 23.79
C GLY A 385 -32.63 -4.30 22.26
N ASP A 386 -33.46 -3.43 21.68
CA ASP A 386 -33.62 -3.23 20.25
C ASP A 386 -33.37 -1.75 19.86
N TRP A 387 -32.52 -1.55 18.86
CA TRP A 387 -32.16 -0.23 18.35
C TRP A 387 -33.37 0.48 17.70
N ASN A 388 -34.36 -0.26 17.19
CA ASN A 388 -35.53 0.29 16.50
C ASN A 388 -36.77 0.43 17.39
N ALA A 389 -36.72 0.00 18.66
CA ALA A 389 -37.90 -0.03 19.53
C ALA A 389 -38.54 1.35 19.77
N ILE A 390 -37.75 2.37 20.12
CA ILE A 390 -38.28 3.74 20.30
C ILE A 390 -38.88 4.29 18.99
N TYR A 391 -38.30 3.97 17.83
CA TYR A 391 -38.86 4.39 16.54
C TYR A 391 -40.20 3.72 16.28
N MET A 392 -40.31 2.40 16.53
CA MET A 392 -41.58 1.66 16.41
C MET A 392 -42.64 2.17 17.40
N ALA A 393 -42.25 2.52 18.62
CA ALA A 393 -43.13 3.13 19.61
C ALA A 393 -43.74 4.44 19.09
N ARG A 394 -42.90 5.30 18.49
CA ARG A 394 -43.33 6.56 17.86
C ARG A 394 -44.21 6.32 16.63
N GLU A 395 -43.91 5.33 15.80
CA GLU A 395 -44.78 4.96 14.68
C GLU A 395 -46.18 4.55 15.15
N ARG A 396 -46.26 3.72 16.21
CA ARG A 396 -47.54 3.30 16.80
C ARG A 396 -48.31 4.46 17.44
N ALA A 397 -47.61 5.35 18.14
CA ALA A 397 -48.23 6.54 18.72
C ALA A 397 -48.80 7.47 17.64
N TYR A 398 -48.03 7.69 16.56
CA TYR A 398 -48.47 8.47 15.40
C TYR A 398 -49.67 7.84 14.70
N ASP A 399 -49.63 6.52 14.47
CA ASP A 399 -50.74 5.78 13.87
C ASP A 399 -52.01 5.85 14.74
N HIS A 400 -51.86 5.79 16.06
CA HIS A 400 -52.97 5.92 17.01
C HIS A 400 -53.58 7.33 16.97
N GLU A 401 -52.75 8.38 16.96
CA GLU A 401 -53.20 9.78 16.90
C GLU A 401 -53.89 10.11 15.57
N GLN A 402 -53.34 9.64 14.44
CA GLN A 402 -53.86 9.92 13.11
C GLN A 402 -55.03 9.00 12.71
N ALA A 403 -55.22 7.87 13.41
CA ALA A 403 -56.27 6.87 13.20
C ALA A 403 -56.54 6.54 11.72
N PRO A 404 -55.54 6.09 10.94
CA PRO A 404 -55.68 5.90 9.50
C PRO A 404 -56.65 4.74 9.18
N LYS A 405 -57.57 4.95 8.24
CA LYS A 405 -58.50 3.90 7.76
C LYS A 405 -57.77 2.69 7.13
N ARG A 406 -56.59 2.91 6.54
CA ARG A 406 -55.71 1.89 5.96
C ARG A 406 -54.29 2.42 5.85
N ILE A 407 -53.31 1.58 6.21
CA ILE A 407 -51.89 1.87 5.97
C ILE A 407 -51.60 1.71 4.48
N THR A 408 -51.23 2.80 3.82
CA THR A 408 -50.86 2.84 2.40
C THR A 408 -49.40 3.24 2.25
N ALA A 409 -48.77 2.88 1.13
CA ALA A 409 -47.37 3.28 0.86
C ALA A 409 -47.15 4.81 0.80
N LYS A 410 -48.21 5.60 0.63
CA LYS A 410 -48.17 7.07 0.74
C LYS A 410 -48.17 7.49 2.21
N TYR A 411 -49.10 6.95 3.01
CA TYR A 411 -49.19 7.22 4.44
C TYR A 411 -47.90 6.82 5.19
N GLU A 412 -47.31 5.66 4.87
CA GLU A 412 -46.02 5.24 5.43
C GLU A 412 -44.90 6.24 5.13
N ARG A 413 -44.85 6.77 3.90
CA ARG A 413 -43.88 7.81 3.52
C ARG A 413 -44.11 9.11 4.28
N ASP A 414 -45.36 9.53 4.42
CA ASP A 414 -45.74 10.76 5.11
C ASP A 414 -45.43 10.66 6.62
N ARG A 415 -45.71 9.51 7.25
CA ARG A 415 -45.32 9.18 8.64
C ARG A 415 -43.81 9.22 8.83
N ILE A 416 -43.05 8.54 7.97
CA ILE A 416 -41.58 8.54 8.04
C ILE A 416 -41.05 9.97 7.92
N LYS A 417 -41.64 10.78 7.03
CA LYS A 417 -41.24 12.18 6.83
C LYS A 417 -41.55 13.03 8.07
N ALA A 418 -42.72 12.86 8.69
CA ALA A 418 -43.09 13.58 9.91
C ALA A 418 -42.16 13.25 11.08
N LEU A 419 -41.98 11.96 11.39
CA LEU A 419 -41.16 11.51 12.52
C LEU A 419 -39.67 11.82 12.37
N LYS A 420 -39.16 11.89 11.13
CA LYS A 420 -37.78 12.32 10.84
C LYS A 420 -37.62 13.83 10.79
N GLY A 421 -38.70 14.59 10.66
CA GLY A 421 -38.69 16.04 10.63
C GLY A 421 -38.55 16.68 12.01
N GLU A 422 -38.86 15.94 13.09
CA GLU A 422 -38.63 16.35 14.47
C GLU A 422 -37.13 16.22 14.83
N GLU A 423 -36.42 17.32 15.06
CA GLU A 423 -34.97 17.31 15.31
C GLU A 423 -34.61 16.94 16.76
N SER A 424 -35.48 17.28 17.72
CA SER A 424 -35.41 16.86 19.11
C SER A 424 -36.79 16.51 19.64
N ILE A 425 -36.86 15.72 20.71
CA ILE A 425 -38.08 15.17 21.28
C ILE A 425 -38.00 15.27 22.79
N SER A 426 -39.06 15.77 23.43
CA SER A 426 -39.07 15.87 24.89
C SER A 426 -39.15 14.50 25.56
N LEU A 427 -38.58 14.40 26.77
CA LEU A 427 -38.62 13.15 27.56
C LEU A 427 -40.05 12.70 27.85
N ALA A 428 -40.96 13.65 28.13
CA ALA A 428 -42.39 13.35 28.35
C ALA A 428 -43.04 12.69 27.11
N ASN A 429 -42.73 13.17 25.91
CA ASN A 429 -43.23 12.60 24.66
C ASN A 429 -42.66 11.20 24.44
N LEU A 430 -41.34 11.02 24.55
CA LEU A 430 -40.70 9.71 24.40
C LEU A 430 -41.30 8.66 25.34
N ASN A 431 -41.50 9.00 26.61
CA ASN A 431 -42.11 8.11 27.59
C ASN A 431 -43.55 7.74 27.21
N SER A 432 -44.32 8.72 26.72
CA SER A 432 -45.69 8.49 26.27
C SER A 432 -45.75 7.57 25.03
N CYS A 433 -44.80 7.71 24.10
CA CYS A 433 -44.71 6.83 22.94
C CYS A 433 -44.35 5.39 23.34
N ILE A 434 -43.41 5.18 24.26
CA ILE A 434 -42.96 3.84 24.67
C ILE A 434 -44.11 3.01 25.26
N ALA A 435 -45.10 3.64 25.89
CA ALA A 435 -46.30 2.98 26.40
C ALA A 435 -47.12 2.24 25.32
N PHE A 436 -46.91 2.51 24.03
CA PHE A 436 -47.53 1.78 22.91
C PHE A 436 -46.85 0.43 22.57
N LEU A 437 -45.78 0.05 23.28
CA LEU A 437 -45.10 -1.24 23.11
C LEU A 437 -45.52 -2.22 24.20
N ASP A 438 -46.10 -3.36 23.81
CA ASP A 438 -46.76 -4.31 24.73
C ASP A 438 -45.86 -4.91 25.82
N ASN A 439 -44.56 -5.06 25.57
CA ASN A 439 -43.63 -5.77 26.46
C ASN A 439 -42.68 -4.85 27.26
N VAL A 440 -42.79 -3.53 27.12
CA VAL A 440 -41.87 -2.55 27.75
C VAL A 440 -42.59 -1.28 28.22
N ARG A 441 -43.91 -1.36 28.49
CA ARG A 441 -44.75 -0.19 28.82
C ARG A 441 -44.31 0.55 30.09
N ASP A 442 -43.71 -0.15 31.04
CA ASP A 442 -43.23 0.42 32.30
C ASP A 442 -41.81 1.02 32.19
N CYS A 443 -41.15 0.86 31.05
CA CYS A 443 -39.82 1.44 30.81
C CYS A 443 -39.94 2.92 30.44
N ARG A 444 -39.19 3.77 31.15
CA ARG A 444 -39.14 5.21 30.89
C ARG A 444 -37.71 5.71 30.72
N VAL A 445 -37.53 6.66 29.81
CA VAL A 445 -36.22 7.25 29.47
C VAL A 445 -35.66 8.07 30.64
N ASP A 446 -36.49 8.85 31.33
CA ASP A 446 -36.11 9.60 32.53
C ASP A 446 -35.63 8.68 33.66
N THR A 447 -36.28 7.53 33.86
CA THR A 447 -35.83 6.52 34.85
C THR A 447 -34.48 5.91 34.47
N TYR A 448 -34.26 5.64 33.18
CA TYR A 448 -32.96 5.19 32.70
C TYR A 448 -31.86 6.25 32.88
N LEU A 449 -32.20 7.53 32.72
CA LEU A 449 -31.29 8.66 32.93
C LEU A 449 -31.00 8.88 34.42
N SER A 450 -32.02 8.80 35.29
CA SER A 450 -31.87 9.03 36.74
C SER A 450 -31.04 7.97 37.44
N THR A 451 -31.02 6.75 36.88
CA THR A 451 -30.14 5.67 37.30
C THR A 451 -28.73 5.78 36.72
N LEU A 452 -28.43 6.83 35.93
CA LEU A 452 -27.14 7.01 35.27
C LEU A 452 -26.73 5.76 34.45
N GLY A 453 -27.72 5.11 33.85
CA GLY A 453 -27.54 3.91 33.04
C GLY A 453 -27.07 2.69 33.82
N GLN A 454 -27.46 2.57 35.09
CA GLN A 454 -27.07 1.51 36.02
C GLN A 454 -27.22 0.10 35.43
N LYS A 455 -26.22 -0.77 35.67
CA LYS A 455 -26.22 -2.16 35.17
C LYS A 455 -25.60 -3.09 36.20
N GLU A 456 -25.90 -4.39 36.08
CA GLU A 456 -25.16 -5.42 36.79
C GLU A 456 -23.72 -5.47 36.27
N GLY A 457 -22.76 -5.20 37.15
CA GLY A 457 -21.33 -5.38 36.96
C GLY A 457 -20.77 -6.56 37.77
N PRO A 458 -19.46 -6.84 37.65
CA PRO A 458 -18.80 -7.96 38.36
C PRO A 458 -18.89 -7.90 39.89
N HIS A 459 -19.17 -6.72 40.44
CA HIS A 459 -19.22 -6.44 41.89
C HIS A 459 -20.58 -5.93 42.37
N GLY A 460 -21.64 -6.07 41.56
CA GLY A 460 -22.99 -5.61 41.88
C GLY A 460 -23.49 -4.52 40.94
N LEU A 461 -24.54 -3.83 41.36
CA LEU A 461 -25.23 -2.80 40.58
C LEU A 461 -24.46 -1.48 40.67
N SER A 462 -23.87 -0.99 39.57
CA SER A 462 -23.12 0.28 39.55
C SER A 462 -23.57 1.22 38.44
N ASN A 463 -23.45 2.52 38.70
CA ASN A 463 -23.72 3.58 37.73
C ASN A 463 -22.45 4.17 37.12
N LEU A 464 -22.59 5.01 36.09
CA LEU A 464 -21.44 5.56 35.35
C LEU A 464 -20.53 6.47 36.18
N VAL A 465 -21.05 7.21 37.17
CA VAL A 465 -20.24 8.05 38.07
C VAL A 465 -19.43 7.19 39.02
N GLU A 466 -20.04 6.15 39.59
CA GLU A 466 -19.35 5.17 40.45
C GLU A 466 -18.23 4.44 39.69
N ASN A 467 -18.45 4.12 38.42
CA ASN A 467 -17.42 3.49 37.58
C ASN A 467 -16.21 4.40 37.38
N VAL A 468 -16.40 5.72 37.25
CA VAL A 468 -15.30 6.69 37.16
C VAL A 468 -14.49 6.69 38.45
N PHE A 469 -15.14 6.82 39.62
CA PHE A 469 -14.46 6.77 40.92
C PHE A 469 -13.69 5.46 41.14
N ALA A 470 -14.31 4.32 40.84
CA ALA A 470 -13.67 3.01 40.97
C ALA A 470 -12.42 2.89 40.09
N SER A 471 -12.51 3.28 38.81
CA SER A 471 -11.36 3.21 37.90
C SER A 471 -10.24 4.19 38.25
N TYR A 472 -10.54 5.33 38.87
CA TYR A 472 -9.49 6.21 39.40
C TYR A 472 -8.82 5.59 40.62
N HIS A 473 -9.58 5.01 41.54
CA HIS A 473 -9.00 4.35 42.72
C HIS A 473 -8.03 3.24 42.32
N GLU A 474 -8.35 2.47 41.28
CA GLU A 474 -7.44 1.47 40.71
C GLU A 474 -6.17 2.09 40.11
N ALA A 475 -6.25 3.29 39.54
CA ALA A 475 -5.13 4.02 38.92
C ALA A 475 -4.40 4.98 39.88
N GLU A 476 -4.87 5.15 41.12
CA GLU A 476 -4.45 6.21 42.04
C GLU A 476 -2.95 6.14 42.35
N GLN A 477 -2.43 4.92 42.57
CA GLN A 477 -1.01 4.71 42.82
C GLN A 477 -0.13 5.13 41.63
N LEU A 478 -0.62 4.93 40.40
CA LEU A 478 0.11 5.30 39.18
C LEU A 478 0.08 6.81 38.94
N LEU A 479 -1.03 7.47 39.27
CA LEU A 479 -1.23 8.90 38.99
C LEU A 479 -0.70 9.82 40.10
N SER A 480 -0.59 9.31 41.34
CA SER A 480 -0.24 10.14 42.51
C SER A 480 1.24 10.09 42.88
N PHE A 481 2.03 9.19 42.28
CA PHE A 481 3.45 9.02 42.57
C PHE A 481 4.31 9.12 41.29
N PRO A 482 5.58 9.56 41.39
CA PRO A 482 6.49 9.59 40.24
C PRO A 482 6.67 8.18 39.63
N TYR A 483 6.46 8.07 38.32
CA TYR A 483 6.73 6.83 37.60
C TYR A 483 8.25 6.64 37.44
N PRO A 484 8.82 5.45 37.70
CA PRO A 484 10.27 5.26 37.66
C PRO A 484 10.86 5.60 36.28
N GLU A 485 11.86 6.49 36.21
CA GLU A 485 12.53 6.88 34.96
C GLU A 485 13.12 5.70 34.19
N GLU A 486 13.43 4.63 34.91
CA GLU A 486 13.98 3.39 34.38
C GLU A 486 12.94 2.44 33.79
N ASN A 487 11.65 2.68 34.02
CA ASN A 487 10.55 1.95 33.40
C ASN A 487 10.03 2.69 32.16
N ASN A 488 9.26 1.98 31.32
CA ASN A 488 8.64 2.57 30.14
C ASN A 488 7.17 2.22 30.14
N LEU A 489 6.29 3.23 30.26
CA LEU A 489 4.85 3.03 30.40
C LEU A 489 4.24 2.31 29.20
N ILE A 490 4.79 2.46 27.99
CA ILE A 490 4.33 1.75 26.78
C ILE A 490 4.56 0.22 26.89
N GLN A 491 5.51 -0.21 27.72
CA GLN A 491 5.83 -1.63 27.95
C GLN A 491 5.05 -2.23 29.11
N ASP A 492 4.43 -1.41 29.96
CA ASP A 492 3.67 -1.82 31.12
C ASP A 492 2.18 -1.99 30.76
N LYS A 493 1.82 -3.22 30.38
CA LYS A 493 0.47 -3.53 29.91
C LYS A 493 -0.59 -3.30 30.97
N ASP A 494 -0.27 -3.54 32.24
CA ASP A 494 -1.25 -3.48 33.32
C ASP A 494 -1.56 -2.02 33.62
N ASN A 495 -0.54 -1.17 33.74
CA ASN A 495 -0.72 0.27 33.95
C ASN A 495 -1.41 0.97 32.77
N VAL A 496 -1.15 0.55 31.52
CA VAL A 496 -1.87 1.07 30.33
C VAL A 496 -3.37 0.73 30.39
N VAL A 497 -3.73 -0.45 30.89
CA VAL A 497 -5.14 -0.85 31.06
C VAL A 497 -5.83 0.04 32.09
N LEU A 498 -5.17 0.34 33.22
CA LEU A 498 -5.73 1.23 34.26
C LEU A 498 -6.04 2.62 33.69
N ILE A 499 -5.06 3.24 33.01
CA ILE A 499 -5.21 4.56 32.36
C ILE A 499 -6.39 4.54 31.37
N LYS A 500 -6.46 3.50 30.54
CA LYS A 500 -7.50 3.38 29.52
C LYS A 500 -8.88 3.21 30.15
N ASN A 501 -9.02 2.37 31.17
CA ASN A 501 -10.30 2.13 31.83
C ASN A 501 -10.85 3.42 32.44
N LEU A 502 -10.00 4.21 33.11
CA LEU A 502 -10.37 5.52 33.64
C LEU A 502 -10.89 6.45 32.53
N LEU A 503 -10.14 6.59 31.44
CA LEU A 503 -10.53 7.42 30.31
C LEU A 503 -11.79 6.94 29.58
N ASP A 504 -11.98 5.63 29.45
CA ASP A 504 -13.18 5.03 28.86
C ASP A 504 -14.41 5.30 29.72
N ASN A 505 -14.31 5.13 31.04
CA ASN A 505 -15.43 5.40 31.96
C ASN A 505 -15.83 6.88 31.96
N ILE A 506 -14.86 7.80 31.95
CA ILE A 506 -15.15 9.25 31.84
C ILE A 506 -15.82 9.54 30.48
N SER A 507 -15.31 8.94 29.40
CA SER A 507 -15.89 9.10 28.06
C SER A 507 -17.29 8.51 27.94
N ASP A 508 -17.58 7.41 28.62
CA ASP A 508 -18.90 6.78 28.63
C ASP A 508 -19.91 7.62 29.40
N LEU A 509 -19.52 8.24 30.51
CA LEU A 509 -20.32 9.25 31.21
C LEU A 509 -20.62 10.46 30.31
N GLN A 510 -19.59 11.01 29.65
CA GLN A 510 -19.74 12.11 28.70
C GLN A 510 -20.72 11.76 27.57
N ARG A 511 -20.58 10.58 26.96
CA ARG A 511 -21.48 10.12 25.89
C ARG A 511 -22.90 9.81 26.36
N PHE A 512 -23.06 9.40 27.60
CA PHE A 512 -24.37 9.13 28.19
C PHE A 512 -25.18 10.40 28.36
N LEU A 513 -24.53 11.50 28.75
CA LEU A 513 -25.17 12.80 28.94
C LEU A 513 -25.43 13.53 27.62
N LYS A 514 -24.56 13.38 26.64
CA LYS A 514 -24.62 14.04 25.32
C LYS A 514 -26.02 14.12 24.65
N PRO A 515 -26.87 13.07 24.67
CA PRO A 515 -28.16 13.10 23.99
C PRO A 515 -29.11 14.17 24.54
N LEU A 516 -28.96 14.55 25.81
CA LEU A 516 -29.79 15.54 26.52
C LEU A 516 -29.58 16.98 26.04
N TRP A 517 -28.59 17.21 25.17
CA TRP A 517 -28.39 18.51 24.55
C TRP A 517 -29.59 18.97 23.69
N GLY A 518 -30.37 18.03 23.15
CA GLY A 518 -31.37 18.36 22.14
C GLY A 518 -30.71 19.03 20.92
N MET A 519 -31.26 20.16 20.49
CA MET A 519 -30.67 21.08 19.52
C MET A 519 -29.94 22.25 20.22
N GLY A 520 -30.37 22.61 21.44
CA GLY A 520 -29.77 23.64 22.29
C GLY A 520 -30.45 25.00 22.16
N ASP A 521 -31.33 25.17 21.17
CA ASP A 521 -32.09 26.38 20.85
C ASP A 521 -33.62 26.18 20.97
N GLU A 522 -34.07 25.11 21.63
CA GLU A 522 -35.49 24.90 21.90
C GLU A 522 -36.08 26.09 22.71
N PRO A 523 -37.19 26.69 22.25
CA PRO A 523 -37.69 27.97 22.77
C PRO A 523 -38.29 27.88 24.18
N ASP A 524 -38.67 26.69 24.62
CA ASP A 524 -39.37 26.43 25.88
C ASP A 524 -38.60 25.50 26.81
N LYS A 525 -37.28 25.31 26.58
CA LYS A 525 -36.44 24.43 27.40
C LYS A 525 -36.36 24.86 28.86
N ASP A 526 -36.14 23.89 29.75
CA ASP A 526 -35.95 24.16 31.18
C ASP A 526 -34.56 24.77 31.43
N GLU A 527 -34.49 26.10 31.49
CA GLU A 527 -33.22 26.84 31.70
C GLU A 527 -32.52 26.49 33.02
N ARG A 528 -33.26 25.99 34.01
CA ARG A 528 -32.70 25.61 35.30
C ARG A 528 -31.95 24.28 35.20
N PHE A 529 -32.50 23.34 34.43
CA PHE A 529 -31.81 22.10 34.07
C PHE A 529 -30.63 22.35 33.13
N TYR A 530 -30.87 23.08 32.03
CA TYR A 530 -29.85 23.28 30.98
C TYR A 530 -28.68 24.15 31.44
N GLY A 531 -28.88 25.11 32.36
CA GLY A 531 -27.80 25.88 32.95
C GLY A 531 -26.76 24.99 33.67
N GLU A 532 -27.23 24.05 34.49
CA GLU A 532 -26.37 23.11 35.22
C GLU A 532 -25.77 22.05 34.28
N TYR A 533 -26.59 21.50 33.38
CA TYR A 533 -26.15 20.52 32.38
C TYR A 533 -25.03 21.05 31.48
N ASN A 534 -25.14 22.30 30.99
CA ASN A 534 -24.15 22.90 30.10
C ASN A 534 -22.80 23.11 30.79
N TYR A 535 -22.81 23.47 32.08
CA TYR A 535 -21.60 23.60 32.89
C TYR A 535 -20.90 22.23 33.05
N ILE A 536 -21.64 21.20 33.46
CA ILE A 536 -21.15 19.82 33.59
C ILE A 536 -20.56 19.32 32.27
N ARG A 537 -21.32 19.50 31.18
CA ARG A 537 -20.93 19.07 29.83
C ARG A 537 -19.62 19.73 29.39
N GLY A 538 -19.50 21.05 29.56
CA GLY A 538 -18.31 21.80 29.16
C GLY A 538 -17.03 21.29 29.81
N ALA A 539 -17.10 20.87 31.07
CA ALA A 539 -15.97 20.25 31.77
C ALA A 539 -15.67 18.82 31.26
N LEU A 540 -16.69 17.98 31.09
CA LEU A 540 -16.51 16.60 30.64
C LEU A 540 -16.03 16.49 29.18
N ASP A 541 -16.41 17.42 28.29
CA ASP A 541 -16.00 17.41 26.89
C ASP A 541 -14.47 17.56 26.70
N GLN A 542 -13.75 18.10 27.69
CA GLN A 542 -12.28 18.17 27.70
C GLN A 542 -11.59 16.78 27.73
N VAL A 543 -12.31 15.70 28.05
CA VAL A 543 -11.78 14.33 27.95
C VAL A 543 -11.42 13.96 26.51
N ILE A 544 -12.13 14.52 25.51
CA ILE A 544 -11.95 14.16 24.09
C ILE A 544 -10.53 14.45 23.59
N PRO A 545 -9.97 15.68 23.72
CA PRO A 545 -8.59 15.93 23.33
C PRO A 545 -7.61 15.09 24.18
N LEU A 546 -7.78 15.01 25.50
CA LEU A 546 -6.90 14.26 26.39
C LEU A 546 -6.82 12.77 26.02
N TYR A 547 -7.98 12.12 25.83
CA TYR A 547 -8.10 10.73 25.42
C TYR A 547 -7.31 10.45 24.14
N ASN A 548 -7.40 11.36 23.16
CA ASN A 548 -6.66 11.23 21.91
C ASN A 548 -5.15 11.40 22.11
N LYS A 549 -4.69 12.36 22.93
CA LYS A 549 -3.27 12.56 23.23
C LYS A 549 -2.65 11.33 23.90
N VAL A 550 -3.33 10.81 24.94
CA VAL A 550 -2.91 9.62 25.70
C VAL A 550 -2.82 8.39 24.79
N ARG A 551 -3.89 8.09 24.04
CA ARG A 551 -3.92 6.94 23.10
C ARG A 551 -2.78 7.00 22.08
N ASN A 552 -2.53 8.19 21.51
CA ASN A 552 -1.52 8.37 20.47
C ASN A 552 -0.09 8.14 21.01
N TYR A 553 0.13 8.39 22.30
CA TYR A 553 1.41 8.15 22.95
C TYR A 553 1.60 6.67 23.32
N LEU A 554 0.63 6.08 24.03
CA LEU A 554 0.73 4.71 24.58
C LEU A 554 0.70 3.60 23.50
N THR A 555 0.20 3.88 22.30
CA THR A 555 0.12 2.88 21.20
C THR A 555 1.37 2.82 20.29
N ARG A 556 2.46 3.51 20.66
CA ARG A 556 3.75 3.47 19.95
C ARG A 556 4.43 2.08 20.11
N LYS A 557 5.39 1.74 19.24
CA LYS A 557 6.13 0.47 19.33
C LYS A 557 7.18 0.52 20.46
N PRO A 558 7.36 -0.56 21.25
CA PRO A 558 8.26 -0.57 22.41
C PRO A 558 9.75 -0.72 22.05
N TYR A 559 10.09 -1.30 20.89
CA TYR A 559 11.48 -1.38 20.41
C TYR A 559 11.74 -0.37 19.29
N SER A 560 12.97 0.14 19.24
CA SER A 560 13.40 1.10 18.25
C SER A 560 14.24 0.46 17.16
N THR A 561 13.87 0.72 15.90
CA THR A 561 14.74 0.48 14.74
C THR A 561 15.48 1.75 14.31
N ARG A 562 15.34 2.86 15.06
CA ARG A 562 16.08 4.10 14.80
C ARG A 562 17.56 3.77 14.86
N LYS A 563 18.27 4.26 13.85
CA LYS A 563 19.72 4.12 13.75
C LYS A 563 20.31 5.41 13.22
N VAL A 564 21.51 5.71 13.66
CA VAL A 564 22.28 6.89 13.30
C VAL A 564 23.28 6.47 12.22
N LYS A 565 23.39 7.24 11.14
CA LYS A 565 24.42 7.04 10.12
C LYS A 565 25.76 7.51 10.70
N LEU A 566 26.78 6.67 10.63
CA LEU A 566 28.12 7.03 11.10
C LEU A 566 28.97 7.55 9.96
N ASN A 567 29.75 8.61 10.23
CA ASN A 567 30.60 9.29 9.27
C ASN A 567 32.07 9.32 9.71
N PHE A 568 32.36 9.10 11.00
CA PHE A 568 33.73 9.15 11.51
C PHE A 568 34.42 10.49 11.17
N GLY A 569 33.64 11.57 11.17
CA GLY A 569 34.06 12.92 10.75
C GLY A 569 34.38 13.09 9.26
N ASN A 570 34.05 12.12 8.39
CA ASN A 570 34.31 12.19 6.94
C ASN A 570 33.02 12.14 6.12
N SER A 571 32.71 13.21 5.38
CA SER A 571 31.51 13.32 4.55
C SER A 571 31.52 12.39 3.34
N GLN A 572 32.69 11.89 2.95
CA GLN A 572 32.88 10.97 1.81
C GLN A 572 33.11 9.52 2.26
N LEU A 573 32.98 9.20 3.55
CA LEU A 573 33.17 7.85 4.06
C LEU A 573 32.40 6.82 3.21
N LEU A 574 33.10 5.77 2.75
CA LEU A 574 32.53 4.65 1.97
C LEU A 574 31.86 5.05 0.64
N SER A 575 32.16 6.23 0.08
CA SER A 575 31.60 6.67 -1.20
C SER A 575 32.03 5.80 -2.38
N GLY A 576 33.14 5.10 -2.27
CA GLY A 576 33.64 4.16 -3.27
C GLY A 576 34.85 3.36 -2.79
N TRP A 577 35.26 2.38 -3.59
CA TRP A 577 36.33 1.44 -3.25
C TRP A 577 37.59 1.62 -4.09
N ASP A 578 37.61 2.55 -5.06
CA ASP A 578 38.79 2.74 -5.92
C ASP A 578 40.03 3.04 -5.08
N ARG A 579 41.10 2.31 -5.37
CA ARG A 579 42.39 2.45 -4.70
C ARG A 579 42.86 3.90 -4.62
N ASN A 580 42.63 4.69 -5.68
CA ASN A 580 43.06 6.09 -5.76
C ASN A 580 42.22 7.00 -4.84
N LYS A 581 41.13 6.47 -4.28
CA LYS A 581 40.17 7.14 -3.41
C LYS A 581 40.12 6.57 -2.00
N GLU A 582 40.97 5.60 -1.64
CA GLU A 582 41.02 5.03 -0.29
C GLU A 582 41.25 6.09 0.79
N LYS A 583 42.15 7.06 0.52
CA LYS A 583 42.39 8.20 1.42
C LYS A 583 41.15 9.08 1.56
N ASP A 584 40.53 9.46 0.45
CA ASP A 584 39.36 10.34 0.41
C ASP A 584 38.16 9.70 1.12
N ASN A 585 37.91 8.42 0.84
CA ASN A 585 36.79 7.64 1.40
C ASN A 585 37.11 7.00 2.76
N SER A 586 38.37 7.06 3.19
CA SER A 586 38.89 6.59 4.49
C SER A 586 38.55 5.13 4.85
N CYS A 587 38.50 4.23 3.86
CA CYS A 587 38.10 2.84 4.09
C CYS A 587 38.79 1.84 3.15
N VAL A 588 38.98 0.61 3.63
CA VAL A 588 39.40 -0.56 2.84
C VAL A 588 38.66 -1.83 3.31
N ILE A 589 38.56 -2.84 2.43
CA ILE A 589 38.08 -4.19 2.80
C ILE A 589 39.29 -5.12 2.92
N LEU A 590 39.31 -5.89 4.00
CA LEU A 590 40.30 -6.94 4.25
C LEU A 590 39.63 -8.32 4.29
N ARG A 591 40.36 -9.35 3.87
CA ARG A 591 39.95 -10.76 3.96
C ARG A 591 40.99 -11.54 4.76
N LYS A 592 40.54 -12.47 5.61
CA LYS A 592 41.41 -13.43 6.31
C LYS A 592 40.71 -14.77 6.38
N GLY A 593 41.22 -15.74 5.63
CA GLY A 593 40.53 -17.02 5.42
C GLY A 593 39.13 -16.78 4.83
N GLN A 594 38.09 -17.30 5.50
CA GLN A 594 36.69 -17.11 5.08
C GLN A 594 36.02 -15.85 5.66
N ASN A 595 36.73 -15.07 6.48
CA ASN A 595 36.20 -13.88 7.13
C ASN A 595 36.55 -12.61 6.36
N PHE A 596 35.66 -11.63 6.46
CA PHE A 596 35.80 -10.31 5.83
C PHE A 596 35.75 -9.22 6.89
N TYR A 597 36.48 -8.14 6.65
CA TYR A 597 36.61 -7.03 7.58
C TYR A 597 36.51 -5.71 6.85
N LEU A 598 35.86 -4.74 7.49
CA LEU A 598 35.85 -3.34 7.08
C LEU A 598 36.84 -2.57 7.96
N ALA A 599 37.83 -1.95 7.35
CA ALA A 599 38.81 -1.13 8.05
C ALA A 599 38.58 0.34 7.71
N ILE A 600 38.30 1.15 8.72
CA ILE A 600 38.04 2.59 8.60
C ILE A 600 39.24 3.35 9.17
N MET A 601 39.93 4.08 8.32
CA MET A 601 41.09 4.87 8.72
C MET A 601 40.64 6.09 9.52
N ASN A 602 41.33 6.38 10.62
CA ASN A 602 41.10 7.61 11.38
C ASN A 602 41.34 8.82 10.46
N ASN A 603 40.51 9.85 10.58
CA ASN A 603 40.61 11.09 9.80
C ASN A 603 41.99 11.76 9.86
N ARG A 604 42.72 11.59 10.95
CA ARG A 604 44.09 12.12 11.11
C ARG A 604 45.16 11.24 10.46
N HIS A 605 44.81 10.01 10.07
CA HIS A 605 45.72 8.98 9.56
C HIS A 605 45.20 8.30 8.27
N LYS A 606 44.55 9.07 7.39
CA LYS A 606 43.95 8.59 6.12
C LYS A 606 44.91 7.93 5.13
N ARG A 607 46.23 8.01 5.38
CA ARG A 607 47.29 7.48 4.49
C ARG A 607 47.83 6.11 4.94
N SER A 608 47.27 5.50 6.00
CA SER A 608 47.79 4.26 6.59
C SER A 608 47.83 3.04 5.65
N PHE A 609 47.09 3.07 4.54
CA PHE A 609 47.11 2.01 3.51
C PHE A 609 47.69 2.47 2.16
N GLU A 610 48.31 3.66 2.08
CA GLU A 610 49.03 4.07 0.87
C GLU A 610 50.25 3.17 0.63
N ASN A 611 50.51 2.83 -0.63
CA ASN A 611 51.62 1.93 -1.01
C ASN A 611 52.97 2.35 -0.45
N LYS A 612 53.23 3.66 -0.38
CA LYS A 612 54.52 4.21 0.08
C LYS A 612 54.74 4.01 1.58
N VAL A 613 53.68 3.68 2.33
CA VAL A 613 53.68 3.58 3.80
C VAL A 613 53.50 2.13 4.26
N LEU A 614 52.91 1.27 3.42
CA LEU A 614 52.72 -0.14 3.73
C LEU A 614 54.08 -0.85 3.89
N PRO A 615 54.32 -1.56 5.00
CA PRO A 615 55.50 -2.41 5.16
C PRO A 615 55.57 -3.46 4.04
N GLU A 616 56.79 -3.80 3.61
CA GLU A 616 56.99 -4.96 2.74
C GLU A 616 56.54 -6.24 3.48
N TYR A 617 55.74 -7.05 2.80
CA TYR A 617 55.27 -8.32 3.34
C TYR A 617 56.42 -9.33 3.40
N LYS A 618 56.62 -9.95 4.56
CA LYS A 618 57.61 -11.02 4.75
C LYS A 618 56.97 -12.38 4.50
N GLU A 619 57.54 -13.16 3.59
CA GLU A 619 57.07 -14.51 3.28
C GLU A 619 56.92 -15.36 4.57
N GLY A 620 55.74 -15.97 4.77
CA GLY A 620 55.46 -16.82 5.93
C GLY A 620 54.87 -16.11 7.15
N GLU A 621 54.84 -14.77 7.20
CA GLU A 621 54.18 -14.07 8.32
C GLU A 621 52.63 -14.10 8.20
N PRO A 622 51.88 -14.08 9.32
CA PRO A 622 50.43 -13.95 9.29
C PRO A 622 49.97 -12.65 8.62
N TYR A 623 48.93 -12.72 7.79
CA TYR A 623 48.50 -11.60 6.97
C TYR A 623 46.99 -11.46 6.84
N PHE A 624 46.59 -10.25 6.47
CA PHE A 624 45.32 -9.96 5.82
C PHE A 624 45.52 -9.80 4.32
N GLU A 625 44.52 -10.16 3.54
CA GLU A 625 44.43 -9.83 2.12
C GLU A 625 43.65 -8.53 1.98
N LYS A 626 44.33 -7.45 1.64
CA LYS A 626 43.73 -6.15 1.35
C LYS A 626 43.21 -6.14 -0.08
N MET A 627 41.94 -5.76 -0.25
CA MET A 627 41.32 -5.57 -1.55
C MET A 627 41.93 -4.36 -2.27
N ASP A 628 42.40 -4.57 -3.50
CA ASP A 628 42.76 -3.53 -4.45
C ASP A 628 41.68 -3.49 -5.56
N TYR A 629 40.88 -2.44 -5.55
CA TYR A 629 39.73 -2.25 -6.43
C TYR A 629 39.97 -1.07 -7.38
N LYS A 630 39.65 -1.26 -8.66
CA LYS A 630 39.69 -0.22 -9.71
C LYS A 630 38.38 -0.18 -10.47
N PHE A 631 37.87 1.02 -10.71
CA PHE A 631 36.62 1.19 -11.45
C PHE A 631 36.61 2.49 -12.27
N LEU A 632 36.21 2.38 -13.54
CA LEU A 632 35.95 3.49 -14.44
C LEU A 632 34.42 3.65 -14.61
N PRO A 633 33.77 4.53 -13.81
CA PRO A 633 32.34 4.77 -13.92
C PRO A 633 31.99 5.58 -15.16
N ASP A 634 30.77 5.41 -15.68
CA ASP A 634 30.15 6.24 -16.73
C ASP A 634 31.13 6.69 -17.83
N PRO A 635 31.69 5.78 -18.66
CA PRO A 635 32.72 6.13 -19.65
C PRO A 635 32.31 7.27 -20.58
N ASN A 636 31.03 7.34 -20.95
CA ASN A 636 30.47 8.42 -21.78
C ASN A 636 30.63 9.83 -21.18
N LYS A 637 30.81 9.96 -19.87
CA LYS A 637 31.09 11.23 -19.17
C LYS A 637 32.56 11.33 -18.80
N MET A 638 33.15 10.23 -18.31
CA MET A 638 34.51 10.25 -17.76
C MET A 638 35.59 10.37 -18.82
N LEU A 639 35.45 9.71 -19.98
CA LEU A 639 36.45 9.82 -21.05
C LEU A 639 36.54 11.27 -21.57
N PRO A 640 35.44 11.95 -21.93
CA PRO A 640 35.53 13.37 -22.31
C PRO A 640 36.00 14.26 -21.17
N LYS A 641 35.51 14.03 -19.95
CA LYS A 641 35.88 14.85 -18.77
C LYS A 641 37.38 14.78 -18.46
N VAL A 642 38.05 13.67 -18.72
CA VAL A 642 39.49 13.52 -18.48
C VAL A 642 40.28 13.97 -19.70
N PHE A 643 40.02 13.38 -20.87
CA PHE A 643 40.86 13.56 -22.06
C PHE A 643 40.62 14.88 -22.80
N LEU A 644 39.39 15.42 -22.76
CA LEU A 644 39.04 16.68 -23.42
C LEU A 644 38.94 17.86 -22.43
N SER A 645 39.41 17.68 -21.18
CA SER A 645 39.60 18.80 -20.25
C SER A 645 40.77 19.67 -20.69
N LYS A 646 40.88 20.90 -20.16
CA LYS A 646 42.05 21.77 -20.43
C LYS A 646 43.39 21.04 -20.23
N LYS A 647 43.54 20.36 -19.09
CA LYS A 647 44.72 19.54 -18.77
C LYS A 647 44.84 18.29 -19.66
N GLY A 648 43.71 17.66 -19.99
CA GLY A 648 43.68 16.50 -20.88
C GLY A 648 44.16 16.83 -22.29
N ILE A 649 43.71 17.95 -22.85
CA ILE A 649 44.09 18.43 -24.17
C ILE A 649 45.61 18.68 -24.24
N GLU A 650 46.19 19.26 -23.19
CA GLU A 650 47.64 19.48 -23.10
C GLU A 650 48.45 18.17 -23.09
N ILE A 651 47.95 17.14 -22.39
CA ILE A 651 48.64 15.85 -22.21
C ILE A 651 48.47 14.93 -23.42
N TYR A 652 47.22 14.73 -23.87
CA TYR A 652 46.85 13.73 -24.87
C TYR A 652 46.77 14.32 -26.30
N LYS A 653 46.91 15.64 -26.44
CA LYS A 653 47.06 16.35 -27.72
C LYS A 653 46.05 15.94 -28.82
N PRO A 654 44.72 16.05 -28.59
CA PRO A 654 43.73 15.84 -29.65
C PRO A 654 43.91 16.86 -30.78
N SER A 655 43.52 16.48 -32.01
CA SER A 655 43.57 17.39 -33.16
C SER A 655 42.55 18.54 -32.98
N PRO A 656 42.85 19.77 -33.48
CA PRO A 656 41.88 20.87 -33.45
C PRO A 656 40.56 20.51 -34.14
N LYS A 657 40.65 19.74 -35.24
CA LYS A 657 39.52 19.20 -35.99
C LYS A 657 38.61 18.33 -35.11
N LEU A 658 39.18 17.40 -34.34
CA LEU A 658 38.43 16.52 -33.43
C LEU A 658 37.69 17.31 -32.34
N LEU A 659 38.31 18.36 -31.79
CA LEU A 659 37.69 19.20 -30.77
C LEU A 659 36.47 19.96 -31.32
N GLU A 660 36.59 20.51 -32.52
CA GLU A 660 35.49 21.19 -33.22
C GLU A 660 34.33 20.22 -33.50
N GLN A 661 34.63 19.05 -34.08
CA GLN A 661 33.65 17.99 -34.37
C GLN A 661 32.94 17.48 -33.10
N TYR A 662 33.68 17.28 -32.00
CA TYR A 662 33.10 16.90 -30.72
C TYR A 662 32.14 17.98 -30.20
N GLY A 663 32.51 19.26 -30.32
CA GLY A 663 31.67 20.40 -29.96
C GLY A 663 30.37 20.49 -30.76
N HIS A 664 30.43 20.19 -32.07
CA HIS A 664 29.26 20.10 -32.94
C HIS A 664 28.43 18.82 -32.73
N GLY A 665 28.97 17.83 -32.01
CA GLY A 665 28.26 16.60 -31.69
C GLY A 665 28.11 15.62 -32.85
N THR A 666 28.95 15.70 -33.89
CA THR A 666 28.88 14.87 -35.11
C THR A 666 29.07 13.37 -34.86
N HIS A 667 29.67 12.99 -33.73
CA HIS A 667 29.80 11.60 -33.27
C HIS A 667 28.49 11.00 -32.71
N LYS A 668 27.45 11.81 -32.48
CA LYS A 668 26.15 11.37 -31.95
C LYS A 668 25.21 11.08 -33.11
N LYS A 669 24.44 9.99 -33.04
CA LYS A 669 23.40 9.70 -34.04
C LYS A 669 22.39 10.85 -34.11
N GLY A 670 22.16 11.38 -35.31
CA GLY A 670 21.31 12.53 -35.60
C GLY A 670 21.59 13.07 -37.01
N ASP A 671 21.01 14.23 -37.34
CA ASP A 671 21.09 14.83 -38.69
C ASP A 671 22.52 15.24 -39.10
N THR A 672 23.39 15.48 -38.12
CA THR A 672 24.80 15.87 -38.31
C THR A 672 25.78 14.70 -38.10
N PHE A 673 25.29 13.46 -38.06
CA PHE A 673 26.11 12.29 -37.76
C PHE A 673 27.14 11.99 -38.86
N SER A 674 28.40 11.84 -38.47
CA SER A 674 29.51 11.41 -39.33
C SER A 674 30.14 10.13 -38.77
N MET A 675 30.23 9.08 -39.61
CA MET A 675 30.87 7.81 -39.23
C MET A 675 32.37 7.98 -39.04
N ASP A 676 33.03 8.75 -39.91
CA ASP A 676 34.47 8.99 -39.84
C ASP A 676 34.84 9.75 -38.56
N ASP A 677 34.05 10.78 -38.19
CA ASP A 677 34.25 11.55 -36.96
C ASP A 677 34.05 10.67 -35.71
N LEU A 678 33.11 9.72 -35.77
CA LEU A 678 32.89 8.75 -34.71
C LEU A 678 34.12 7.83 -34.54
N HIS A 679 34.64 7.28 -35.64
CA HIS A 679 35.80 6.40 -35.62
C HIS A 679 37.06 7.14 -35.18
N GLU A 680 37.28 8.38 -35.66
CA GLU A 680 38.39 9.26 -35.24
C GLU A 680 38.34 9.52 -33.71
N LEU A 681 37.14 9.78 -33.16
CA LEU A 681 36.95 9.97 -31.72
C LEU A 681 37.23 8.69 -30.91
N ILE A 682 36.76 7.54 -31.40
CA ILE A 682 36.98 6.25 -30.72
C ILE A 682 38.47 5.92 -30.71
N ASP A 683 39.18 6.09 -31.83
CA ASP A 683 40.61 5.84 -31.90
C ASP A 683 41.39 6.76 -30.97
N PHE A 684 41.04 8.05 -30.92
CA PHE A 684 41.62 8.98 -29.95
C PHE A 684 41.42 8.49 -28.50
N PHE A 685 40.21 8.04 -28.15
CA PHE A 685 39.96 7.50 -26.81
C PHE A 685 40.73 6.21 -26.52
N LYS A 686 40.84 5.28 -27.47
CA LYS A 686 41.64 4.05 -27.31
C LYS A 686 43.11 4.38 -27.02
N HIS A 687 43.71 5.26 -27.82
CA HIS A 687 45.10 5.70 -27.62
C HIS A 687 45.29 6.40 -26.28
N SER A 688 44.33 7.27 -25.91
CA SER A 688 44.38 8.00 -24.64
C SER A 688 44.25 7.08 -23.43
N ILE A 689 43.44 6.02 -23.51
CA ILE A 689 43.30 4.99 -22.47
C ILE A 689 44.61 4.24 -22.26
N GLU A 690 45.29 3.84 -23.33
CA GLU A 690 46.56 3.11 -23.26
C GLU A 690 47.69 4.00 -22.68
N ALA A 691 47.67 5.29 -22.99
CA ALA A 691 48.60 6.27 -22.42
C ALA A 691 48.32 6.62 -20.95
N HIS A 692 47.08 6.46 -20.47
CA HIS A 692 46.68 6.86 -19.12
C HIS A 692 47.20 5.87 -18.06
N GLU A 693 48.04 6.34 -17.13
CA GLU A 693 48.75 5.50 -16.14
C GLU A 693 47.85 4.57 -15.30
N ASP A 694 46.68 5.06 -14.87
CA ASP A 694 45.72 4.25 -14.12
C ASP A 694 44.88 3.32 -14.99
N TRP A 695 44.49 3.74 -16.19
CA TRP A 695 43.47 3.03 -16.99
C TRP A 695 44.07 1.95 -17.88
N LYS A 696 45.35 2.08 -18.27
CA LYS A 696 46.09 0.98 -18.92
C LYS A 696 46.14 -0.30 -18.09
N GLN A 697 46.03 -0.19 -16.76
CA GLN A 697 46.07 -1.33 -15.83
C GLN A 697 44.84 -2.25 -15.93
N PHE A 698 43.75 -1.79 -16.55
CA PHE A 698 42.59 -2.64 -16.85
C PHE A 698 42.91 -3.67 -17.94
N GLY A 699 43.83 -3.36 -18.86
CA GLY A 699 44.19 -4.23 -19.98
C GLY A 699 43.04 -4.41 -20.97
N PHE A 700 42.46 -3.29 -21.43
CA PHE A 700 41.32 -3.28 -22.34
C PHE A 700 41.62 -4.03 -23.65
N LYS A 701 40.64 -4.81 -24.09
CA LYS A 701 40.62 -5.49 -25.39
C LYS A 701 39.41 -4.98 -26.16
N PHE A 702 39.63 -4.01 -27.04
CA PHE A 702 38.56 -3.39 -27.82
C PHE A 702 38.33 -4.12 -29.14
N SER A 703 37.08 -4.15 -29.59
CA SER A 703 36.75 -4.51 -30.97
C SER A 703 37.40 -3.55 -31.97
N ASP A 704 37.56 -3.99 -33.22
CA ASP A 704 38.06 -3.15 -34.30
C ASP A 704 37.17 -1.91 -34.47
N THR A 705 37.78 -0.72 -34.60
CA THR A 705 37.07 0.56 -34.63
C THR A 705 36.03 0.60 -35.75
N ALA A 706 36.34 -0.02 -36.89
CA ALA A 706 35.44 -0.10 -38.04
C ALA A 706 34.10 -0.80 -37.73
N THR A 707 34.02 -1.61 -36.67
CA THR A 707 32.78 -2.33 -36.29
C THR A 707 31.80 -1.50 -35.49
N TYR A 708 32.19 -0.31 -34.99
CA TYR A 708 31.30 0.53 -34.20
C TYR A 708 30.40 1.39 -35.09
N GLU A 709 29.10 1.11 -35.05
CA GLU A 709 28.08 1.95 -35.70
C GLU A 709 27.63 3.14 -34.85
N ASN A 710 28.02 3.17 -33.57
CA ASN A 710 27.67 4.22 -32.62
C ASN A 710 28.64 4.24 -31.43
N VAL A 711 28.84 5.43 -30.85
CA VAL A 711 29.74 5.62 -29.71
C VAL A 711 29.30 4.85 -28.45
N SER A 712 28.00 4.54 -28.32
CA SER A 712 27.48 3.85 -27.14
C SER A 712 27.96 2.40 -27.04
N SER A 713 28.27 1.77 -28.18
CA SER A 713 28.80 0.41 -28.23
C SER A 713 30.25 0.37 -27.73
N PHE A 714 31.07 1.34 -28.13
CA PHE A 714 32.42 1.54 -27.57
C PHE A 714 32.39 1.83 -26.06
N TYR A 715 31.54 2.76 -25.62
CA TYR A 715 31.43 3.07 -24.20
C TYR A 715 31.00 1.87 -23.35
N ARG A 716 30.19 0.95 -23.91
CA ARG A 716 29.81 -0.29 -23.24
C ARG A 716 31.00 -1.24 -23.07
N GLU A 717 31.83 -1.41 -24.10
CA GLU A 717 33.06 -2.21 -23.96
C GLU A 717 34.00 -1.64 -22.89
N VAL A 718 34.12 -0.31 -22.82
CA VAL A 718 34.88 0.36 -21.76
C VAL A 718 34.25 0.12 -20.38
N GLU A 719 32.93 0.14 -20.27
CA GLU A 719 32.23 -0.10 -18.99
C GLU A 719 32.40 -1.55 -18.52
N ASP A 720 32.20 -2.53 -19.41
CA ASP A 720 32.28 -3.96 -19.13
C ASP A 720 33.66 -4.41 -18.66
N GLN A 721 34.71 -3.76 -19.18
CA GLN A 721 36.12 -4.04 -18.87
C GLN A 721 36.72 -3.08 -17.83
N GLY A 722 36.06 -1.95 -17.57
CA GLY A 722 36.49 -0.89 -16.66
C GLY A 722 36.33 -1.22 -15.18
N TYR A 723 36.35 -2.49 -14.80
CA TYR A 723 36.22 -2.99 -13.44
C TYR A 723 37.25 -4.09 -13.17
N LYS A 724 38.06 -3.92 -12.11
CA LYS A 724 39.07 -4.90 -11.72
C LYS A 724 39.19 -4.96 -10.20
N LEU A 725 39.25 -6.19 -9.67
CA LEU A 725 39.42 -6.46 -8.25
C LEU A 725 40.53 -7.49 -8.07
N SER A 726 41.46 -7.20 -7.16
CA SER A 726 42.55 -8.10 -6.79
C SER A 726 42.82 -7.99 -5.28
N PHE A 727 43.71 -8.84 -4.77
CA PHE A 727 44.11 -8.81 -3.38
C PHE A 727 45.63 -8.71 -3.26
N ARG A 728 46.09 -8.02 -2.22
CA ARG A 728 47.50 -7.99 -1.82
C ARG A 728 47.66 -8.29 -0.35
N LYS A 729 48.76 -8.95 0.02
CA LYS A 729 49.04 -9.29 1.43
C LYS A 729 49.48 -8.06 2.23
N VAL A 730 49.02 -7.97 3.47
CA VAL A 730 49.40 -6.95 4.46
C VAL A 730 49.61 -7.64 5.81
N SER A 731 50.73 -7.37 6.48
CA SER A 731 51.08 -8.00 7.77
C SER A 731 49.97 -7.80 8.81
N GLU A 732 49.59 -8.88 9.49
CA GLU A 732 48.59 -8.86 10.56
C GLU A 732 49.05 -7.98 11.74
N SER A 733 50.34 -8.07 12.08
CA SER A 733 50.95 -7.28 13.15
C SER A 733 50.83 -5.77 12.89
N TYR A 734 51.04 -5.34 11.64
CA TYR A 734 50.87 -3.96 11.22
C TYR A 734 49.43 -3.48 11.42
N VAL A 735 48.45 -4.26 10.97
CA VAL A 735 47.02 -3.90 11.11
C VAL A 735 46.64 -3.76 12.58
N TYR A 736 47.01 -4.71 13.45
CA TYR A 736 46.73 -4.59 14.88
C TYR A 736 47.45 -3.41 15.54
N SER A 737 48.69 -3.12 15.14
CA SER A 737 49.41 -1.95 15.66
C SER A 737 48.67 -0.64 15.36
N LEU A 738 48.01 -0.52 14.19
CA LEU A 738 47.20 0.64 13.85
C LEU A 738 45.93 0.73 14.69
N ILE A 739 45.32 -0.42 15.04
CA ILE A 739 44.16 -0.48 15.94
C ILE A 739 44.58 -0.05 17.33
N ASP A 740 45.68 -0.59 17.86
CA ASP A 740 46.16 -0.26 19.21
C ASP A 740 46.54 1.21 19.36
N GLN A 741 47.02 1.83 18.27
CA GLN A 741 47.36 3.26 18.22
C GLN A 741 46.16 4.17 17.93
N GLY A 742 44.94 3.63 17.75
CA GLY A 742 43.74 4.41 17.40
C GLY A 742 43.77 5.02 15.99
N LYS A 743 44.66 4.54 15.11
CA LYS A 743 44.81 4.98 13.72
C LYS A 743 43.84 4.27 12.78
N LEU A 744 43.33 3.12 13.19
CA LEU A 744 42.42 2.27 12.41
C LEU A 744 41.29 1.72 13.28
N TYR A 745 40.07 1.75 12.76
CA TYR A 745 38.90 1.08 13.33
C TYR A 745 38.60 -0.15 12.48
N LEU A 746 38.72 -1.36 13.04
CA LEU A 746 38.52 -2.61 12.32
C LEU A 746 37.25 -3.31 12.79
N PHE A 747 36.39 -3.66 11.84
CA PHE A 747 35.15 -4.39 12.08
C PHE A 747 35.11 -5.69 11.28
N GLN A 748 34.75 -6.81 11.91
CA GLN A 748 34.37 -8.01 11.17
C GLN A 748 32.99 -7.80 10.53
N ILE A 749 32.91 -8.02 9.22
CA ILE A 749 31.64 -8.06 8.48
C ILE A 749 30.97 -9.41 8.77
N TYR A 750 29.87 -9.38 9.51
CA TYR A 750 29.30 -10.57 10.12
C TYR A 750 27.81 -10.76 9.83
N ASN A 751 27.42 -12.02 9.65
CA ASN A 751 26.07 -12.51 9.84
C ASN A 751 26.15 -13.94 10.41
N LYS A 752 25.01 -14.56 10.72
CA LYS A 752 24.98 -15.89 11.35
C LYS A 752 25.75 -16.97 10.58
N ASP A 753 25.88 -16.85 9.27
CA ASP A 753 26.52 -17.85 8.41
C ASP A 753 28.06 -17.84 8.53
N PHE A 754 28.62 -16.78 9.11
CA PHE A 754 30.05 -16.68 9.46
C PHE A 754 30.35 -17.18 10.88
N SER A 755 29.34 -17.66 11.62
CA SER A 755 29.56 -18.33 12.90
C SER A 755 30.33 -19.63 12.69
N PRO A 756 31.31 -19.98 13.53
CA PRO A 756 31.95 -21.29 13.49
C PRO A 756 30.95 -22.44 13.75
N CYS A 757 29.82 -22.15 14.41
CA CYS A 757 28.75 -23.13 14.66
C CYS A 757 27.77 -23.30 13.48
N SER A 758 27.91 -22.51 12.40
CA SER A 758 26.99 -22.55 11.27
C SER A 758 27.28 -23.74 10.36
N LYS A 759 26.36 -24.71 10.30
CA LYS A 759 26.48 -25.94 9.46
C LYS A 759 25.48 -26.00 8.31
N GLY A 760 24.50 -25.10 8.27
CA GLY A 760 23.41 -25.12 7.28
C GLY A 760 23.77 -24.44 5.95
N THR A 761 22.89 -24.56 4.96
CA THR A 761 23.02 -23.82 3.70
C THR A 761 22.99 -22.32 3.98
N PRO A 762 23.99 -21.53 3.52
CA PRO A 762 24.04 -20.10 3.76
C PRO A 762 22.82 -19.35 3.22
N ASN A 763 22.60 -18.15 3.75
CA ASN A 763 21.64 -17.21 3.17
C ASN A 763 22.12 -16.82 1.76
N LEU A 764 21.18 -16.55 0.86
CA LEU A 764 21.48 -16.16 -0.52
C LEU A 764 22.37 -14.90 -0.60
N HIS A 765 22.15 -13.94 0.30
CA HIS A 765 22.98 -12.74 0.39
C HIS A 765 24.43 -13.02 0.83
N THR A 766 24.67 -14.08 1.60
CA THR A 766 26.04 -14.52 1.95
C THR A 766 26.72 -15.14 0.74
N LEU A 767 25.98 -15.89 -0.08
CA LEU A 767 26.49 -16.44 -1.33
C LEU A 767 26.85 -15.33 -2.31
N TYR A 768 25.99 -14.30 -2.46
CA TYR A 768 26.29 -13.12 -3.28
C TYR A 768 27.54 -12.39 -2.80
N TRP A 769 27.68 -12.17 -1.50
CA TRP A 769 28.86 -11.53 -0.93
C TRP A 769 30.14 -12.30 -1.24
N ARG A 770 30.12 -13.64 -1.05
CA ARG A 770 31.28 -14.49 -1.38
C ARG A 770 31.60 -14.45 -2.88
N MET A 771 30.57 -14.45 -3.73
CA MET A 771 30.75 -14.45 -5.19
C MET A 771 31.43 -13.20 -5.73
N LEU A 772 31.31 -12.04 -5.06
CA LEU A 772 32.06 -10.82 -5.43
C LEU A 772 33.57 -11.04 -5.50
N PHE A 773 34.09 -11.96 -4.70
CA PHE A 773 35.53 -12.20 -4.51
C PHE A 773 35.96 -13.59 -5.00
N ASP A 774 35.05 -14.33 -5.64
CA ASP A 774 35.30 -15.67 -6.16
C ASP A 774 36.05 -15.59 -7.50
N GLU A 775 37.08 -16.41 -7.68
CA GLU A 775 37.94 -16.37 -8.86
C GLU A 775 37.16 -16.57 -10.17
N ARG A 776 36.10 -17.40 -10.16
CA ARG A 776 35.24 -17.61 -11.33
C ARG A 776 34.51 -16.34 -11.74
N ASN A 777 34.02 -15.58 -10.76
CA ASN A 777 33.41 -14.29 -11.01
C ASN A 777 34.46 -13.24 -11.45
N LEU A 778 35.65 -13.25 -10.86
CA LEU A 778 36.69 -12.28 -11.23
C LEU A 778 37.25 -12.52 -12.64
N ALA A 779 37.19 -13.76 -13.15
CA ALA A 779 37.55 -14.08 -14.52
C ALA A 779 36.56 -13.50 -15.55
N ASP A 780 35.26 -13.56 -15.27
CA ASP A 780 34.21 -12.94 -16.07
C ASP A 780 33.11 -12.34 -15.17
N VAL A 781 33.20 -11.03 -14.94
CA VAL A 781 32.46 -10.35 -13.87
C VAL A 781 30.96 -10.32 -14.12
N ILE A 782 30.24 -11.10 -13.30
CA ILE A 782 28.78 -11.09 -13.18
C ILE A 782 28.36 -10.26 -11.97
N TYR A 783 29.04 -10.45 -10.83
CA TYR A 783 28.80 -9.76 -9.57
C TYR A 783 29.84 -8.66 -9.37
N LYS A 784 29.38 -7.42 -9.33
CA LYS A 784 30.18 -6.23 -9.09
C LYS A 784 29.88 -5.63 -7.72
N LEU A 785 30.93 -5.30 -6.97
CA LEU A 785 30.82 -4.52 -5.74
C LEU A 785 30.62 -3.04 -6.09
N ASP A 786 29.62 -2.38 -5.53
CA ASP A 786 29.34 -0.97 -5.78
C ASP A 786 29.81 -0.07 -4.61
N GLY A 787 30.12 1.19 -4.94
CA GLY A 787 30.41 2.24 -3.94
C GLY A 787 29.16 2.74 -3.21
N LYS A 788 29.28 3.83 -2.46
CA LYS A 788 28.19 4.42 -1.64
C LYS A 788 27.62 3.44 -0.61
N ALA A 789 28.50 2.68 0.03
CA ALA A 789 28.10 1.87 1.17
C ALA A 789 27.86 2.77 2.40
N GLU A 790 27.09 2.28 3.36
CA GLU A 790 26.74 3.05 4.56
C GLU A 790 26.89 2.19 5.81
N ILE A 791 27.28 2.86 6.90
CA ILE A 791 27.36 2.27 8.22
C ILE A 791 26.42 2.98 9.18
N PHE A 792 25.86 2.21 10.10
CA PHE A 792 24.90 2.72 11.06
C PHE A 792 25.19 2.19 12.46
N PHE A 793 24.91 3.01 13.46
CA PHE A 793 24.82 2.60 14.85
C PHE A 793 23.35 2.54 15.28
N ARG A 794 22.96 1.43 15.90
CA ARG A 794 21.62 1.24 16.46
C ARG A 794 21.75 0.85 17.92
N GLU A 795 21.39 1.78 18.79
CA GLU A 795 21.33 1.57 20.23
C GLU A 795 20.40 0.42 20.61
N LYS A 796 20.65 -0.16 21.78
CA LYS A 796 19.72 -1.05 22.46
C LYS A 796 18.42 -0.30 22.75
N SER A 797 17.30 -0.99 22.60
CA SER A 797 15.96 -0.43 22.91
C SER A 797 15.14 -1.34 23.80
N LEU A 798 15.65 -2.53 24.13
CA LEU A 798 15.05 -3.46 25.07
C LEU A 798 16.04 -3.70 26.20
N LYS A 799 15.53 -3.78 27.43
CA LYS A 799 16.28 -4.32 28.57
C LYS A 799 16.27 -5.85 28.51
N ASN A 800 17.24 -6.48 29.18
CA ASN A 800 17.31 -7.93 29.30
C ASN A 800 17.74 -8.28 30.72
N ASP A 801 16.82 -8.12 31.65
CA ASP A 801 17.09 -8.37 33.07
C ASP A 801 17.13 -9.89 33.35
N HIS A 802 16.33 -10.67 32.62
CA HIS A 802 16.30 -12.12 32.69
C HIS A 802 16.15 -12.76 31.31
N PRO A 803 16.79 -13.92 31.04
CA PRO A 803 16.61 -14.62 29.77
C PRO A 803 15.20 -15.15 29.63
N THR A 804 14.64 -15.06 28.41
CA THR A 804 13.28 -15.56 28.12
C THR A 804 13.17 -17.06 28.38
N HIS A 805 14.23 -17.81 28.08
CA HIS A 805 14.37 -19.21 28.48
C HIS A 805 15.79 -19.42 29.03
N PRO A 806 15.94 -19.69 30.34
CA PRO A 806 17.23 -19.99 30.96
C PRO A 806 17.85 -21.29 30.46
N ALA A 807 19.18 -21.37 30.46
CA ALA A 807 19.95 -22.58 30.20
C ALA A 807 19.52 -23.73 31.13
N GLY A 808 19.55 -24.96 30.61
CA GLY A 808 19.20 -26.16 31.38
C GLY A 808 17.72 -26.31 31.73
N LYS A 809 16.84 -25.40 31.29
CA LYS A 809 15.39 -25.56 31.44
C LYS A 809 14.74 -26.02 30.13
N PRO A 810 13.84 -27.02 30.17
CA PRO A 810 13.16 -27.50 28.97
C PRO A 810 12.22 -26.44 28.39
N ILE A 811 12.18 -26.36 27.06
CA ILE A 811 11.33 -25.42 26.31
C ILE A 811 10.39 -26.22 25.41
N LYS A 812 9.09 -26.02 25.58
CA LYS A 812 8.07 -26.67 24.75
C LYS A 812 8.19 -26.23 23.29
N LYS A 813 8.22 -27.19 22.37
CA LYS A 813 8.23 -26.94 20.93
C LYS A 813 6.86 -26.40 20.49
N LYS A 814 6.90 -25.38 19.61
CA LYS A 814 5.69 -24.68 19.13
C LYS A 814 5.09 -25.27 17.86
N SER A 815 5.79 -26.16 17.15
CA SER A 815 5.28 -26.74 15.91
C SER A 815 4.14 -27.72 16.19
N ARG A 816 3.07 -27.67 15.38
CA ARG A 816 1.88 -28.56 15.54
C ARG A 816 2.28 -30.05 15.60
N GLN A 817 3.27 -30.46 14.79
CA GLN A 817 3.77 -31.85 14.73
C GLN A 817 4.56 -32.32 15.97
N LYS A 818 5.16 -31.40 16.73
CA LYS A 818 5.99 -31.72 17.91
C LYS A 818 5.36 -31.14 19.17
N LYS A 819 4.04 -30.97 19.16
CA LYS A 819 3.28 -30.36 20.25
C LYS A 819 3.39 -31.28 21.47
N GLY A 820 3.96 -30.76 22.56
CA GLY A 820 4.23 -31.54 23.77
C GLY A 820 5.66 -32.05 23.90
N GLU A 821 6.46 -32.02 22.82
CA GLU A 821 7.90 -32.27 22.92
C GLU A 821 8.64 -31.05 23.47
N GLU A 822 9.77 -31.29 24.11
CA GLU A 822 10.64 -30.26 24.68
C GLU A 822 12.01 -30.25 24.00
N SER A 823 12.66 -29.09 24.03
CA SER A 823 14.06 -28.91 23.67
C SER A 823 14.82 -28.39 24.89
N LEU A 824 16.02 -28.92 25.12
CA LEU A 824 16.93 -28.45 26.16
C LEU A 824 18.14 -27.77 25.51
N PHE A 825 18.58 -26.65 26.07
CA PHE A 825 19.76 -25.91 25.60
C PHE A 825 20.71 -25.63 26.77
N GLU A 826 22.01 -25.79 26.52
CA GLU A 826 23.08 -25.52 27.50
C GLU A 826 23.35 -24.01 27.69
N TYR A 827 22.61 -23.16 27.01
CA TYR A 827 22.78 -21.71 26.98
C TYR A 827 21.43 -21.00 26.98
N ASP A 828 21.42 -19.75 27.42
CA ASP A 828 20.21 -18.92 27.48
C ASP A 828 19.68 -18.57 26.10
N LEU A 829 18.35 -18.55 25.97
CA LEU A 829 17.66 -17.97 24.82
C LEU A 829 16.94 -16.69 25.23
N VAL A 830 17.42 -15.58 24.68
CA VAL A 830 16.85 -14.24 24.89
C VAL A 830 16.00 -13.85 23.68
N LYS A 831 14.70 -13.63 23.89
CA LYS A 831 13.81 -13.11 22.85
C LYS A 831 14.30 -11.75 22.40
N ASP A 832 14.38 -11.54 21.09
CA ASP A 832 14.81 -10.27 20.50
C ASP A 832 16.17 -9.75 21.01
N ARG A 833 17.08 -10.66 21.44
CA ARG A 833 18.46 -10.38 21.88
C ARG A 833 19.20 -9.34 21.04
N ARG A 834 18.95 -9.33 19.74
CA ARG A 834 19.56 -8.37 18.82
C ARG A 834 19.19 -6.91 19.13
N TYR A 835 18.17 -6.61 19.93
CA TYR A 835 17.75 -5.26 20.36
C TYR A 835 18.11 -4.95 21.82
N THR A 836 18.68 -5.91 22.56
CA THR A 836 19.14 -5.74 23.94
C THR A 836 20.59 -5.30 24.02
N MET A 837 21.21 -5.05 22.87
CA MET A 837 22.61 -4.66 22.71
C MET A 837 22.73 -3.63 21.61
N ASP A 838 23.71 -2.75 21.74
CA ASP A 838 24.11 -1.83 20.69
C ASP A 838 24.70 -2.61 19.51
N LYS A 839 24.43 -2.13 18.29
CA LYS A 839 24.85 -2.79 17.05
C LYS A 839 25.33 -1.80 16.02
N PHE A 840 26.49 -2.10 15.43
CA PHE A 840 26.93 -1.51 14.18
C PHE A 840 26.40 -2.33 13.00
N GLN A 841 25.94 -1.66 11.95
CA GLN A 841 25.37 -2.27 10.75
C GLN A 841 26.07 -1.75 9.52
N PHE A 842 26.31 -2.62 8.54
CA PHE A 842 26.90 -2.29 7.25
C PHE A 842 25.91 -2.59 6.12
N HIS A 843 25.66 -1.59 5.29
CA HIS A 843 24.81 -1.68 4.12
C HIS A 843 25.67 -1.46 2.88
N VAL A 844 25.78 -2.47 2.02
CA VAL A 844 26.68 -2.44 0.86
C VAL A 844 25.94 -2.80 -0.43
N PRO A 845 25.90 -1.91 -1.43
CA PRO A 845 25.28 -2.20 -2.71
C PRO A 845 26.17 -3.09 -3.59
N ILE A 846 25.52 -3.90 -4.42
CA ILE A 846 26.13 -4.74 -5.44
C ILE A 846 25.27 -4.69 -6.71
N THR A 847 25.88 -5.00 -7.85
CA THR A 847 25.20 -5.18 -9.13
C THR A 847 25.49 -6.60 -9.65
N MET A 848 24.44 -7.35 -9.95
CA MET A 848 24.51 -8.67 -10.57
C MET A 848 24.20 -8.55 -12.07
N ASN A 849 24.75 -9.45 -12.89
CA ASN A 849 24.71 -9.38 -14.35
C ASN A 849 25.25 -8.04 -14.88
N PHE A 850 26.39 -7.62 -14.31
CA PHE A 850 27.00 -6.31 -14.53
C PHE A 850 27.15 -5.93 -16.01
N LYS A 851 27.57 -6.86 -16.87
CA LYS A 851 27.87 -6.63 -18.30
C LYS A 851 26.65 -6.66 -19.24
N CYS A 852 25.44 -6.89 -18.70
CA CYS A 852 24.26 -7.17 -19.51
C CYS A 852 23.48 -5.88 -19.85
N SER A 853 22.73 -5.86 -20.97
CA SER A 853 21.95 -4.68 -21.38
C SER A 853 20.64 -4.95 -22.15
N ALA A 854 20.24 -6.21 -22.32
CA ALA A 854 19.12 -6.64 -23.18
C ALA A 854 17.71 -6.45 -22.56
N GLY A 855 17.59 -5.76 -21.41
CA GLY A 855 16.40 -5.78 -20.56
C GLY A 855 15.07 -5.33 -21.22
N SER A 856 15.11 -4.63 -22.36
CA SER A 856 13.90 -4.16 -23.05
C SER A 856 13.19 -5.20 -23.92
N LYS A 857 13.81 -6.36 -24.22
CA LYS A 857 13.27 -7.36 -25.16
C LYS A 857 12.81 -8.67 -24.51
N VAL A 858 12.73 -8.75 -23.18
CA VAL A 858 12.41 -10.00 -22.47
C VAL A 858 11.06 -10.60 -22.91
N ASN A 859 10.02 -9.78 -23.09
CA ASN A 859 8.73 -10.27 -23.59
C ASN A 859 8.84 -10.88 -24.99
N ASP A 860 9.60 -10.24 -25.88
CA ASP A 860 9.79 -10.73 -27.25
C ASP A 860 10.55 -12.07 -27.26
N MET A 861 11.57 -12.20 -26.40
CA MET A 861 12.30 -13.45 -26.21
C MET A 861 11.40 -14.58 -25.69
N VAL A 862 10.55 -14.28 -24.70
CA VAL A 862 9.57 -15.26 -24.18
C VAL A 862 8.55 -15.64 -25.26
N ASN A 863 8.09 -14.68 -26.06
CA ASN A 863 7.14 -14.94 -27.13
C ASN A 863 7.76 -15.79 -28.25
N ALA A 864 9.02 -15.54 -28.63
CA ALA A 864 9.77 -16.40 -29.54
C ALA A 864 9.90 -17.83 -28.99
N HIS A 865 10.26 -17.95 -27.70
CA HIS A 865 10.34 -19.24 -27.02
C HIS A 865 9.02 -20.02 -27.03
N ILE A 866 7.89 -19.36 -26.77
CA ILE A 866 6.55 -19.99 -26.78
C ILE A 866 6.17 -20.52 -28.17
N ARG A 867 6.63 -19.87 -29.25
CA ARG A 867 6.37 -20.33 -30.63
C ARG A 867 7.09 -21.64 -30.94
N GLU A 868 8.29 -21.82 -30.42
CA GLU A 868 9.12 -22.99 -30.70
C GLU A 868 8.90 -24.15 -29.71
N ALA A 869 8.59 -23.83 -28.46
CA ALA A 869 8.51 -24.82 -27.39
C ALA A 869 7.26 -25.71 -27.52
N LYS A 870 7.48 -27.03 -27.62
CA LYS A 870 6.42 -28.05 -27.71
C LYS A 870 5.89 -28.49 -26.33
N ASP A 871 6.73 -28.42 -25.31
CA ASP A 871 6.47 -28.90 -23.95
C ASP A 871 6.50 -27.72 -22.97
N MET A 872 5.40 -26.94 -22.96
CA MET A 872 5.19 -25.82 -22.04
C MET A 872 3.91 -26.01 -21.27
N HIS A 873 3.98 -25.74 -19.97
CA HIS A 873 2.88 -25.82 -19.03
C HIS A 873 2.42 -24.42 -18.62
N VAL A 874 1.22 -24.35 -18.04
CA VAL A 874 0.68 -23.10 -17.48
C VAL A 874 0.33 -23.31 -16.03
N ILE A 875 0.84 -22.43 -15.17
CA ILE A 875 0.46 -22.34 -13.76
C ILE A 875 -0.58 -21.23 -13.63
N GLY A 876 -1.84 -21.58 -13.41
CA GLY A 876 -2.86 -20.62 -13.00
C GLY A 876 -2.81 -20.40 -11.50
N ILE A 877 -2.85 -19.13 -11.09
CA ILE A 877 -2.88 -18.76 -9.67
C ILE A 877 -4.12 -17.91 -9.41
N ASP A 878 -5.04 -18.47 -8.61
CA ASP A 878 -6.20 -17.76 -8.10
C ASP A 878 -5.92 -17.17 -6.71
N ARG A 879 -6.62 -16.09 -6.38
CA ARG A 879 -6.43 -15.35 -5.13
C ARG A 879 -7.80 -15.12 -4.50
N GLY A 880 -8.00 -15.70 -3.32
CA GLY A 880 -9.27 -15.65 -2.60
C GLY A 880 -9.12 -15.14 -1.17
N GLU A 881 -10.23 -15.19 -0.42
CA GLU A 881 -10.26 -14.95 1.04
C GLU A 881 -10.21 -16.26 1.83
N ARG A 882 -10.77 -17.35 1.26
CA ARG A 882 -10.69 -18.71 1.81
C ARG A 882 -9.30 -19.30 1.57
N ASN A 883 -8.83 -19.27 0.32
CA ASN A 883 -7.45 -19.60 -0.03
C ASN A 883 -6.68 -18.34 -0.39
N LEU A 884 -5.61 -18.04 0.36
CA LEU A 884 -4.77 -16.86 0.11
C LEU A 884 -4.21 -16.87 -1.31
N LEU A 885 -3.72 -18.04 -1.74
CA LEU A 885 -3.31 -18.35 -3.11
C LEU A 885 -3.68 -19.81 -3.39
N TYR A 886 -4.26 -20.08 -4.55
CA TYR A 886 -4.52 -21.44 -5.03
C TYR A 886 -3.82 -21.64 -6.37
N ILE A 887 -3.14 -22.76 -6.52
CA ILE A 887 -2.36 -23.09 -7.72
C ILE A 887 -3.06 -24.23 -8.48
N CYS A 888 -3.10 -24.11 -9.81
CA CYS A 888 -3.41 -25.20 -10.73
C CYS A 888 -2.38 -25.22 -11.86
N VAL A 889 -1.73 -26.36 -12.10
CA VAL A 889 -0.76 -26.58 -13.17
C VAL A 889 -1.42 -27.43 -14.24
N ILE A 890 -1.42 -26.94 -15.49
CA ILE A 890 -1.98 -27.65 -16.64
C ILE A 890 -0.95 -27.87 -17.75
N ASP A 891 -1.14 -28.93 -18.52
CA ASP A 891 -0.42 -29.17 -19.78
C ASP A 891 -1.01 -28.37 -20.96
N SER A 892 -0.46 -28.58 -22.16
CA SER A 892 -0.91 -27.93 -23.41
C SER A 892 -2.32 -28.31 -23.87
N ARG A 893 -2.91 -29.36 -23.28
CA ARG A 893 -4.25 -29.88 -23.53
C ARG A 893 -5.24 -29.58 -22.40
N GLY A 894 -4.83 -28.79 -21.41
CA GLY A 894 -5.68 -28.46 -20.25
C GLY A 894 -5.78 -29.57 -19.20
N THR A 895 -4.96 -30.61 -19.26
CA THR A 895 -4.95 -31.66 -18.23
C THR A 895 -4.36 -31.11 -16.94
N ILE A 896 -5.04 -31.27 -15.80
CA ILE A 896 -4.51 -30.87 -14.49
C ILE A 896 -3.41 -31.85 -14.06
N LEU A 897 -2.20 -31.33 -13.83
CA LEU A 897 -1.04 -32.08 -13.33
C LEU A 897 -0.84 -31.92 -11.83
N ASP A 898 -1.08 -30.72 -11.31
CA ASP A 898 -0.99 -30.40 -9.87
C ASP A 898 -2.03 -29.33 -9.51
N GLN A 899 -2.61 -29.42 -8.33
CA GLN A 899 -3.55 -28.44 -7.80
C GLN A 899 -3.49 -28.40 -6.28
N ILE A 900 -3.16 -27.23 -5.72
CA ILE A 900 -2.83 -27.10 -4.30
C ILE A 900 -3.16 -25.70 -3.76
N SER A 901 -3.76 -25.66 -2.56
CA SER A 901 -3.86 -24.45 -1.75
C SER A 901 -2.51 -24.15 -1.08
N LEU A 902 -2.07 -22.89 -1.15
CA LEU A 902 -0.90 -22.44 -0.42
C LEU A 902 -1.21 -21.91 0.97
N ASN A 903 -2.41 -22.11 1.52
CA ASN A 903 -2.70 -21.74 2.91
C ASN A 903 -1.72 -22.41 3.90
N THR A 904 -1.43 -23.70 3.67
CA THR A 904 -0.45 -24.45 4.44
C THR A 904 0.80 -24.72 3.61
N ILE A 905 1.97 -24.30 4.10
CA ILE A 905 3.26 -24.58 3.47
C ILE A 905 4.21 -25.12 4.54
N ASN A 906 4.85 -26.26 4.27
CA ASN A 906 5.73 -26.95 5.22
C ASN A 906 5.05 -27.16 6.59
N ASP A 907 3.79 -27.61 6.57
CA ASP A 907 2.95 -27.87 7.76
C ASP A 907 2.67 -26.65 8.65
N ILE A 908 2.90 -25.45 8.14
CA ILE A 908 2.53 -24.18 8.78
C ILE A 908 1.32 -23.61 8.05
N ASP A 909 0.20 -23.51 8.75
CA ASP A 909 -1.00 -22.85 8.27
C ASP A 909 -0.86 -21.32 8.38
N TYR A 910 -0.48 -20.68 7.29
CA TYR A 910 -0.32 -19.23 7.22
C TYR A 910 -1.66 -18.49 7.15
N HIS A 911 -2.73 -19.15 6.69
CA HIS A 911 -4.06 -18.55 6.66
C HIS A 911 -4.56 -18.36 8.10
N ASP A 912 -4.53 -19.42 8.91
CA ASP A 912 -4.86 -19.36 10.34
C ASP A 912 -4.01 -18.31 11.08
N LEU A 913 -2.69 -18.30 10.84
CA LEU A 913 -1.79 -17.34 11.50
C LEU A 913 -2.10 -15.89 11.13
N LEU A 914 -2.45 -15.63 9.86
CA LEU A 914 -2.82 -14.28 9.40
C LEU A 914 -4.20 -13.86 9.92
N GLU A 915 -5.19 -14.77 9.94
CA GLU A 915 -6.52 -14.48 10.48
C GLU A 915 -6.47 -14.25 11.99
N SER A 916 -5.76 -15.11 12.74
CA SER A 916 -5.53 -14.93 14.17
C SER A 916 -4.85 -13.59 14.43
N ARG A 917 -3.80 -13.25 13.65
CA ARG A 917 -3.09 -11.99 13.82
C ARG A 917 -3.97 -10.78 13.53
N ASP A 918 -4.87 -10.85 12.54
CA ASP A 918 -5.82 -9.77 12.24
C ASP A 918 -6.79 -9.54 13.42
N LYS A 919 -7.32 -10.63 13.99
CA LYS A 919 -8.16 -10.59 15.21
C LYS A 919 -7.40 -10.03 16.41
N ASP A 920 -6.19 -10.51 16.66
CA ASP A 920 -5.32 -10.04 17.75
C ASP A 920 -5.06 -8.53 17.61
N ARG A 921 -4.74 -8.06 16.40
CA ARG A 921 -4.51 -6.64 16.12
C ARG A 921 -5.76 -5.79 16.34
N GLN A 922 -6.93 -6.30 15.99
CA GLN A 922 -8.19 -5.62 16.28
C GLN A 922 -8.40 -5.47 17.79
N GLN A 923 -8.06 -6.51 18.56
CA GLN A 923 -8.13 -6.49 20.02
C GLN A 923 -7.06 -5.57 20.64
N GLU A 924 -5.81 -5.65 20.19
CA GLU A 924 -4.69 -4.81 20.61
C GLU A 924 -5.01 -3.32 20.35
N ARG A 925 -5.59 -2.97 19.19
CA ARG A 925 -6.07 -1.62 18.89
C ARG A 925 -7.13 -1.14 19.87
N ARG A 926 -8.11 -2.00 20.16
CA ARG A 926 -9.19 -1.69 21.11
C ARG A 926 -8.66 -1.50 22.51
N ASN A 927 -7.62 -2.23 22.89
CA ASN A 927 -7.05 -2.27 24.25
C ASN A 927 -5.80 -1.40 24.45
N TRP A 928 -5.40 -0.61 23.44
CA TRP A 928 -4.18 0.21 23.44
C TRP A 928 -2.89 -0.57 23.72
N GLN A 929 -2.88 -1.86 23.40
CA GLN A 929 -1.70 -2.69 23.54
C GLN A 929 -0.76 -2.48 22.34
N THR A 930 0.51 -2.85 22.51
CA THR A 930 1.47 -2.88 21.41
C THR A 930 0.91 -3.72 20.25
N ILE A 931 0.64 -3.06 19.12
CA ILE A 931 0.11 -3.73 17.93
C ILE A 931 1.25 -4.42 17.19
N GLU A 932 1.28 -5.75 17.21
CA GLU A 932 2.27 -6.51 16.46
C GLU A 932 2.01 -6.42 14.95
N GLY A 933 3.08 -6.30 14.17
CA GLY A 933 2.99 -6.11 12.71
C GLY A 933 2.51 -7.36 11.98
N ILE A 934 1.42 -7.25 11.21
CA ILE A 934 0.97 -8.31 10.28
C ILE A 934 1.81 -8.37 8.99
N LYS A 935 2.47 -7.25 8.67
CA LYS A 935 3.24 -7.09 7.42
C LYS A 935 4.39 -8.09 7.33
N GLU A 936 5.12 -8.28 8.42
CA GLU A 936 6.26 -9.20 8.49
C GLU A 936 5.80 -10.66 8.36
N LEU A 937 4.67 -11.02 8.97
CA LEU A 937 4.06 -12.34 8.82
C LEU A 937 3.64 -12.61 7.36
N LYS A 938 3.01 -11.63 6.70
CA LYS A 938 2.71 -11.71 5.26
C LYS A 938 3.96 -11.88 4.41
N GLN A 939 5.03 -11.15 4.73
CA GLN A 939 6.32 -11.30 4.02
C GLN A 939 6.89 -12.72 4.21
N GLY A 940 6.78 -13.27 5.43
CA GLY A 940 7.14 -14.65 5.72
C GLY A 940 6.38 -15.64 4.85
N TYR A 941 5.04 -15.58 4.87
CA TYR A 941 4.18 -16.40 4.02
C TYR A 941 4.52 -16.28 2.53
N LEU A 942 4.55 -15.06 2.01
CA LEU A 942 4.79 -14.79 0.59
C LEU A 942 6.16 -15.27 0.14
N SER A 943 7.18 -15.23 1.00
CA SER A 943 8.50 -15.77 0.67
C SER A 943 8.45 -17.29 0.43
N GLN A 944 7.64 -18.03 1.19
CA GLN A 944 7.44 -19.47 1.00
C GLN A 944 6.59 -19.77 -0.24
N ALA A 945 5.49 -19.03 -0.43
CA ALA A 945 4.62 -19.17 -1.59
C ALA A 945 5.37 -18.89 -2.91
N VAL A 946 6.12 -17.79 -2.99
CA VAL A 946 6.93 -17.43 -4.15
C VAL A 946 8.03 -18.46 -4.41
N HIS A 947 8.64 -19.02 -3.35
CA HIS A 947 9.60 -20.11 -3.51
C HIS A 947 8.96 -21.33 -4.15
N ARG A 948 7.79 -21.77 -3.66
CA ARG A 948 7.07 -22.93 -4.21
C ARG A 948 6.65 -22.72 -5.67
N ILE A 949 6.17 -21.52 -6.01
CA ILE A 949 5.81 -21.17 -7.40
C ILE A 949 7.05 -21.21 -8.30
N ALA A 950 8.18 -20.64 -7.86
CA ALA A 950 9.41 -20.66 -8.64
C ALA A 950 9.93 -22.10 -8.87
N GLU A 951 9.79 -22.99 -7.88
CA GLU A 951 10.11 -24.42 -8.06
C GLU A 951 9.23 -25.06 -9.13
N LEU A 952 7.91 -24.83 -9.09
CA LEU A 952 6.97 -25.35 -10.09
C LEU A 952 7.26 -24.79 -11.49
N MET A 953 7.58 -23.50 -11.61
CA MET A 953 7.95 -22.88 -12.89
C MET A 953 9.16 -23.58 -13.53
N VAL A 954 10.20 -23.87 -12.73
CA VAL A 954 11.39 -24.56 -13.23
C VAL A 954 11.11 -26.04 -13.51
N ALA A 955 10.38 -26.73 -12.63
CA ALA A 955 10.09 -28.16 -12.77
C ALA A 955 9.23 -28.47 -14.01
N TYR A 956 8.23 -27.63 -14.30
CA TYR A 956 7.30 -27.81 -15.42
C TYR A 956 7.63 -26.96 -16.65
N LYS A 957 8.73 -26.18 -16.64
CA LYS A 957 9.03 -25.18 -17.69
C LYS A 957 7.83 -24.29 -18.00
N ALA A 958 7.20 -23.79 -16.94
CA ALA A 958 5.88 -23.23 -17.02
C ALA A 958 5.88 -21.69 -17.03
N VAL A 959 4.91 -21.14 -17.75
CA VAL A 959 4.49 -19.73 -17.58
C VAL A 959 3.48 -19.64 -16.44
N VAL A 960 3.28 -18.43 -15.89
CA VAL A 960 2.29 -18.18 -14.84
C VAL A 960 1.20 -17.26 -15.38
N ALA A 961 -0.05 -17.67 -15.22
CA ALA A 961 -1.23 -16.85 -15.47
C ALA A 961 -1.80 -16.32 -14.15
N LEU A 962 -1.99 -15.00 -14.08
CA LEU A 962 -2.55 -14.27 -12.96
C LEU A 962 -3.77 -13.50 -13.43
N GLU A 963 -4.73 -13.25 -12.55
CA GLU A 963 -5.84 -12.38 -12.92
C GLU A 963 -5.41 -10.91 -12.99
N ASP A 964 -5.95 -10.21 -13.98
CA ASP A 964 -5.83 -8.78 -14.16
C ASP A 964 -6.88 -8.05 -13.29
N LEU A 965 -6.58 -7.95 -11.99
CA LEU A 965 -7.45 -7.27 -11.04
C LEU A 965 -7.24 -5.76 -11.09
N ASN A 966 -8.33 -5.02 -11.31
CA ASN A 966 -8.30 -3.57 -11.30
C ASN A 966 -7.93 -3.00 -9.92
N MET A 967 -7.39 -1.78 -9.89
CA MET A 967 -6.93 -1.13 -8.65
C MET A 967 -8.07 -0.85 -7.66
N GLY A 968 -9.31 -0.67 -8.13
CA GLY A 968 -10.48 -0.48 -7.27
C GLY A 968 -10.81 -1.72 -6.43
N PHE A 969 -10.77 -2.90 -7.06
CA PHE A 969 -10.95 -4.19 -6.41
C PHE A 969 -9.86 -4.43 -5.35
N LYS A 970 -8.58 -4.23 -5.74
CA LYS A 970 -7.45 -4.35 -4.81
C LYS A 970 -7.61 -3.41 -3.61
N ARG A 971 -8.04 -2.16 -3.81
CA ARG A 971 -8.33 -1.19 -2.73
C ARG A 971 -9.49 -1.60 -1.84
N GLY A 972 -10.59 -2.11 -2.40
CA GLY A 972 -11.74 -2.58 -1.63
C GLY A 972 -11.35 -3.67 -0.61
N ARG A 973 -10.42 -4.55 -0.98
CA ARG A 973 -9.90 -5.64 -0.14
C ARG A 973 -8.74 -5.23 0.79
N GLN A 974 -8.24 -3.99 0.73
CA GLN A 974 -7.23 -3.51 1.69
C GLN A 974 -7.78 -3.42 3.12
N LYS A 975 -9.11 -3.37 3.28
CA LYS A 975 -9.79 -3.41 4.57
C LYS A 975 -9.64 -4.76 5.29
N VAL A 976 -9.37 -5.83 4.54
CA VAL A 976 -9.09 -7.16 5.08
C VAL A 976 -7.58 -7.25 5.31
N GLU A 977 -7.12 -7.14 6.57
CA GLU A 977 -5.69 -7.03 6.83
C GLU A 977 -4.92 -8.31 6.55
N SER A 978 -5.57 -9.47 6.38
CA SER A 978 -4.92 -10.71 5.93
C SER A 978 -4.61 -10.74 4.42
N SER A 979 -5.21 -9.87 3.61
CA SER A 979 -5.09 -9.86 2.14
C SER A 979 -3.66 -9.66 1.61
N VAL A 980 -3.22 -10.49 0.64
CA VAL A 980 -1.82 -10.51 0.14
C VAL A 980 -1.63 -10.11 -1.33
N TYR A 981 -2.70 -9.78 -2.05
CA TYR A 981 -2.79 -9.74 -3.51
C TYR A 981 -1.69 -8.93 -4.21
N GLN A 982 -1.57 -7.63 -3.90
CA GLN A 982 -0.60 -6.75 -4.58
C GLN A 982 0.85 -7.04 -4.14
N GLN A 983 1.02 -7.43 -2.87
CA GLN A 983 2.33 -7.70 -2.31
C GLN A 983 2.91 -9.01 -2.86
N PHE A 984 2.06 -9.99 -3.14
CA PHE A 984 2.41 -11.23 -3.83
C PHE A 984 2.97 -10.96 -5.23
N GLU A 985 2.24 -10.22 -6.08
CA GLU A 985 2.68 -9.90 -7.45
C GLU A 985 4.07 -9.27 -7.46
N LYS A 986 4.29 -8.26 -6.60
CA LYS A 986 5.59 -7.58 -6.51
C LYS A 986 6.71 -8.54 -6.10
N GLN A 987 6.50 -9.36 -5.07
CA GLN A 987 7.53 -10.28 -4.58
C GLN A 987 7.85 -11.39 -5.60
N LEU A 988 6.84 -11.88 -6.33
CA LEU A 988 7.05 -12.84 -7.41
C LEU A 988 7.91 -12.21 -8.51
N ILE A 989 7.55 -11.03 -9.01
CA ILE A 989 8.35 -10.33 -10.03
C ILE A 989 9.78 -10.06 -9.54
N ASP A 990 9.94 -9.52 -8.32
CA ASP A 990 11.26 -9.21 -7.76
C ASP A 990 12.15 -10.46 -7.62
N LYS A 991 11.55 -11.63 -7.35
CA LYS A 991 12.27 -12.91 -7.28
C LYS A 991 12.62 -13.43 -8.68
N LEU A 992 11.72 -13.30 -9.64
CA LEU A 992 11.91 -13.77 -11.02
C LEU A 992 12.86 -12.86 -11.84
N ASN A 993 13.09 -11.62 -11.40
CA ASN A 993 14.13 -10.76 -11.98
C ASN A 993 15.54 -11.32 -11.78
N TYR A 994 15.74 -12.12 -10.72
CA TYR A 994 17.00 -12.80 -10.43
C TYR A 994 16.78 -14.03 -9.54
N LEU A 995 16.48 -15.16 -10.18
CA LEU A 995 16.14 -16.43 -9.54
C LEU A 995 17.36 -17.36 -9.49
N VAL A 996 17.88 -17.52 -8.28
CA VAL A 996 18.94 -18.48 -7.95
C VAL A 996 18.39 -19.62 -7.09
N ASP A 997 18.74 -20.84 -7.47
CA ASP A 997 18.67 -22.02 -6.62
C ASP A 997 20.00 -22.20 -5.88
N LYS A 998 19.96 -21.99 -4.56
CA LYS A 998 21.14 -22.05 -3.69
C LYS A 998 21.72 -23.47 -3.52
N LYS A 999 21.03 -24.51 -4.01
CA LYS A 999 21.51 -25.90 -3.96
C LYS A 999 22.31 -26.30 -5.21
N LYS A 1000 22.20 -25.54 -6.32
CA LYS A 1000 22.96 -25.81 -7.55
C LYS A 1000 24.40 -25.32 -7.46
N ARG A 1001 25.28 -25.87 -8.31
CA ARG A 1001 26.65 -25.34 -8.45
C ARG A 1001 26.58 -23.94 -9.09
N PRO A 1002 27.53 -23.04 -8.82
CA PRO A 1002 27.49 -21.68 -9.33
C PRO A 1002 27.36 -21.56 -10.86
N GLU A 1003 28.03 -22.45 -11.61
CA GLU A 1003 28.08 -22.47 -13.09
C GLU A 1003 26.85 -23.12 -13.75
N ASP A 1004 26.05 -23.89 -13.00
CA ASP A 1004 24.88 -24.57 -13.55
C ASP A 1004 23.78 -23.54 -13.86
N ILE A 1005 22.91 -23.84 -14.83
CA ILE A 1005 21.75 -22.98 -15.13
C ILE A 1005 20.85 -22.89 -13.88
N GLY A 1006 20.53 -21.67 -13.46
CA GLY A 1006 19.84 -21.37 -12.21
C GLY A 1006 20.75 -21.28 -10.98
N GLY A 1007 22.06 -21.51 -11.14
CA GLY A 1007 23.10 -21.28 -10.14
C GLY A 1007 23.44 -19.79 -9.99
N LEU A 1008 24.45 -19.49 -9.17
CA LEU A 1008 24.84 -18.11 -8.86
C LEU A 1008 25.31 -17.33 -10.09
N LEU A 1009 26.14 -17.91 -10.96
CA LEU A 1009 26.70 -17.23 -12.14
C LEU A 1009 25.80 -17.29 -13.37
N ARG A 1010 24.73 -18.11 -13.32
CA ARG A 1010 23.76 -18.29 -14.41
C ARG A 1010 22.33 -18.27 -13.89
N ALA A 1011 22.01 -17.25 -13.09
CA ALA A 1011 20.68 -17.08 -12.50
C ALA A 1011 19.60 -16.86 -13.57
N TYR A 1012 18.40 -17.41 -13.36
CA TYR A 1012 17.27 -17.17 -14.25
C TYR A 1012 16.75 -15.74 -14.12
N GLN A 1013 16.31 -15.17 -15.25
CA GLN A 1013 15.63 -13.88 -15.37
C GLN A 1013 14.34 -14.05 -16.18
N PHE A 1014 13.27 -14.52 -15.53
CA PHE A 1014 12.00 -14.84 -16.18
C PHE A 1014 11.07 -13.65 -16.38
N THR A 1015 11.37 -12.49 -15.78
CA THR A 1015 10.60 -11.25 -15.91
C THR A 1015 11.48 -10.13 -16.42
N ALA A 1016 10.89 -9.12 -17.06
CA ALA A 1016 11.55 -7.86 -17.37
C ALA A 1016 11.74 -7.02 -16.09
N PRO A 1017 12.69 -6.04 -16.09
CA PRO A 1017 12.90 -5.17 -14.94
C PRO A 1017 11.61 -4.49 -14.47
N PHE A 1018 11.29 -4.65 -13.19
CA PHE A 1018 10.09 -4.03 -12.61
C PHE A 1018 10.28 -2.52 -12.45
N LYS A 1019 9.47 -1.74 -13.17
CA LYS A 1019 9.41 -0.27 -13.03
C LYS A 1019 8.25 0.14 -12.13
N SER A 1020 7.03 -0.14 -12.55
CA SER A 1020 5.82 0.10 -11.77
C SER A 1020 4.66 -0.75 -12.28
N PHE A 1021 3.64 -0.98 -11.44
CA PHE A 1021 2.41 -1.64 -11.88
C PHE A 1021 1.65 -0.87 -12.98
N LYS A 1022 1.84 0.45 -13.08
CA LYS A 1022 1.19 1.28 -14.12
C LYS A 1022 1.79 1.05 -15.51
N GLU A 1023 3.09 0.75 -15.57
CA GLU A 1023 3.81 0.50 -16.82
C GLU A 1023 3.76 -0.97 -17.26
N MET A 1024 3.15 -1.85 -16.46
CA MET A 1024 2.97 -3.24 -16.81
C MET A 1024 1.77 -3.42 -17.75
N GLY A 1025 2.01 -4.10 -18.87
CA GLY A 1025 0.97 -4.56 -19.78
C GLY A 1025 0.36 -5.90 -19.35
N LYS A 1026 -0.18 -6.65 -20.32
CA LYS A 1026 -0.74 -8.00 -20.09
C LYS A 1026 0.33 -9.09 -19.98
N GLN A 1027 1.60 -8.76 -20.14
CA GLN A 1027 2.72 -9.68 -20.06
C GLN A 1027 3.93 -9.00 -19.41
N ASN A 1028 4.60 -9.73 -18.52
CA ASN A 1028 5.93 -9.41 -18.02
C ASN A 1028 6.76 -10.70 -18.00
N GLY A 1029 7.50 -10.96 -19.07
CA GLY A 1029 8.20 -12.21 -19.34
C GLY A 1029 7.28 -13.41 -19.27
N PHE A 1030 7.56 -14.34 -18.36
CA PHE A 1030 6.79 -15.57 -18.11
C PHE A 1030 5.48 -15.33 -17.33
N LEU A 1031 5.18 -14.08 -16.94
CA LEU A 1031 3.93 -13.73 -16.24
C LEU A 1031 2.91 -13.13 -17.20
N PHE A 1032 1.71 -13.71 -17.24
CA PHE A 1032 0.58 -13.25 -18.05
C PHE A 1032 -0.57 -12.78 -17.15
N TYR A 1033 -1.18 -11.65 -17.50
CA TYR A 1033 -2.30 -11.05 -16.77
C TYR A 1033 -3.58 -11.16 -17.59
N ILE A 1034 -4.49 -12.04 -17.16
CA ILE A 1034 -5.70 -12.42 -17.91
C ILE A 1034 -6.98 -11.86 -17.26
N PRO A 1035 -8.04 -11.57 -18.03
CA PRO A 1035 -9.31 -11.08 -17.45
C PRO A 1035 -9.96 -12.09 -16.50
N ALA A 1036 -10.36 -11.65 -15.31
CA ALA A 1036 -10.95 -12.50 -14.24
C ALA A 1036 -12.41 -12.96 -14.50
N TRP A 1037 -13.04 -12.52 -15.59
CA TRP A 1037 -14.47 -12.77 -15.82
C TRP A 1037 -14.78 -14.27 -15.99
N ASN A 1038 -15.70 -14.82 -15.18
CA ASN A 1038 -16.14 -16.21 -15.18
C ASN A 1038 -15.00 -17.25 -15.18
N THR A 1039 -14.08 -17.13 -14.22
CA THR A 1039 -13.06 -18.15 -13.93
C THR A 1039 -13.51 -19.12 -12.82
N SER A 1040 -14.11 -18.65 -11.73
CA SER A 1040 -14.52 -19.54 -10.63
C SER A 1040 -15.96 -20.07 -10.78
N ASN A 1041 -16.89 -19.27 -11.29
CA ASN A 1041 -18.31 -19.62 -11.46
C ASN A 1041 -18.62 -20.09 -12.88
N ILE A 1042 -17.99 -21.20 -13.28
CA ILE A 1042 -18.16 -21.85 -14.58
C ILE A 1042 -18.03 -23.36 -14.41
N ASP A 1043 -18.83 -24.13 -15.16
CA ASP A 1043 -18.69 -25.59 -15.20
C ASP A 1043 -17.42 -25.96 -15.99
N PRO A 1044 -16.39 -26.57 -15.37
CA PRO A 1044 -15.16 -26.94 -16.07
C PRO A 1044 -15.38 -28.04 -17.11
N THR A 1045 -16.50 -28.77 -17.06
CA THR A 1045 -16.79 -29.87 -17.98
C THR A 1045 -17.64 -29.42 -19.17
N THR A 1046 -18.54 -28.45 -19.00
CA THR A 1046 -19.42 -28.02 -20.12
C THR A 1046 -19.13 -26.60 -20.59
N GLY A 1047 -18.44 -25.78 -19.79
CA GLY A 1047 -18.30 -24.35 -20.02
C GLY A 1047 -19.58 -23.55 -19.75
N PHE A 1048 -20.57 -24.16 -19.07
CA PHE A 1048 -21.79 -23.47 -18.67
C PHE A 1048 -21.51 -22.36 -17.66
N VAL A 1049 -22.14 -21.21 -17.87
CA VAL A 1049 -22.12 -20.05 -16.97
C VAL A 1049 -23.52 -19.50 -16.80
N ASN A 1050 -23.85 -18.95 -15.63
CA ASN A 1050 -25.11 -18.24 -15.42
C ASN A 1050 -25.05 -16.82 -16.00
N LEU A 1051 -25.88 -16.53 -17.01
CA LEU A 1051 -26.00 -15.20 -17.62
C LEU A 1051 -27.36 -14.53 -17.41
N PHE A 1052 -28.21 -15.10 -16.56
CA PHE A 1052 -29.56 -14.59 -16.30
C PHE A 1052 -29.57 -13.35 -15.38
N HIS A 1053 -30.57 -12.49 -15.58
CA HIS A 1053 -30.95 -11.44 -14.62
C HIS A 1053 -32.29 -11.81 -13.95
N ALA A 1054 -32.24 -12.69 -12.96
CA ALA A 1054 -33.42 -13.27 -12.33
C ALA A 1054 -33.96 -12.46 -11.12
N GLN A 1055 -33.87 -11.12 -11.13
CA GLN A 1055 -34.43 -10.32 -10.03
C GLN A 1055 -35.94 -10.11 -10.20
N TYR A 1056 -36.69 -10.25 -9.11
CA TYR A 1056 -38.12 -9.89 -9.11
C TYR A 1056 -38.25 -8.37 -9.14
N GLU A 1057 -39.04 -7.86 -10.08
CA GLU A 1057 -39.38 -6.44 -10.17
C GLU A 1057 -40.89 -6.27 -10.03
N ASN A 1058 -41.65 -6.96 -10.89
CA ASN A 1058 -43.10 -7.07 -10.83
C ASN A 1058 -43.54 -8.39 -11.47
N VAL A 1059 -44.83 -8.71 -11.34
CA VAL A 1059 -45.44 -9.95 -11.86
C VAL A 1059 -45.26 -10.06 -13.37
N ASP A 1060 -45.52 -9.00 -14.15
CA ASP A 1060 -45.44 -9.04 -15.62
C ASP A 1060 -44.03 -9.33 -16.13
N LYS A 1061 -43.01 -8.74 -15.51
CA LYS A 1061 -41.60 -9.01 -15.81
C LYS A 1061 -41.21 -10.44 -15.43
N ALA A 1062 -41.73 -10.96 -14.30
CA ALA A 1062 -41.50 -12.34 -13.90
C ALA A 1062 -42.16 -13.34 -14.88
N LYS A 1063 -43.41 -13.10 -15.30
CA LYS A 1063 -44.09 -13.87 -16.36
C LYS A 1063 -43.29 -13.84 -17.66
N SER A 1064 -42.90 -12.64 -18.11
CA SER A 1064 -42.09 -12.47 -19.31
C SER A 1064 -40.76 -13.21 -19.24
N PHE A 1065 -40.16 -13.31 -18.05
CA PHE A 1065 -38.94 -14.09 -17.84
C PHE A 1065 -39.18 -15.59 -18.04
N PHE A 1066 -40.19 -16.18 -17.41
CA PHE A 1066 -40.47 -17.63 -17.55
C PHE A 1066 -41.06 -18.02 -18.91
N GLN A 1067 -41.76 -17.09 -19.58
CA GLN A 1067 -42.30 -17.30 -20.93
C GLN A 1067 -41.20 -17.56 -21.98
N LYS A 1068 -39.99 -17.04 -21.76
CA LYS A 1068 -38.84 -17.14 -22.69
C LYS A 1068 -38.14 -18.50 -22.69
N PHE A 1069 -38.42 -19.37 -21.72
CA PHE A 1069 -37.92 -20.74 -21.71
C PHE A 1069 -38.58 -21.54 -22.83
N ASP A 1070 -37.87 -22.49 -23.44
CA ASP A 1070 -38.43 -23.35 -24.48
C ASP A 1070 -39.42 -24.33 -23.86
N SER A 1071 -39.03 -24.95 -22.74
CA SER A 1071 -39.92 -25.76 -21.91
C SER A 1071 -39.51 -25.73 -20.42
N ILE A 1072 -40.50 -25.95 -19.55
CA ILE A 1072 -40.32 -26.17 -18.11
C ILE A 1072 -41.13 -27.42 -17.78
N SER A 1073 -40.50 -28.46 -17.26
CA SER A 1073 -41.17 -29.75 -17.02
C SER A 1073 -40.54 -30.52 -15.86
N TYR A 1074 -41.30 -31.43 -15.26
CA TYR A 1074 -40.79 -32.37 -14.26
C TYR A 1074 -40.41 -33.70 -14.92
N ASN A 1075 -39.23 -34.23 -14.61
CA ASN A 1075 -38.77 -35.53 -15.09
C ASN A 1075 -38.99 -36.60 -14.00
N PRO A 1076 -40.05 -37.43 -14.10
CA PRO A 1076 -40.37 -38.41 -13.06
C PRO A 1076 -39.36 -39.55 -12.96
N LYS A 1077 -38.61 -39.85 -14.04
CA LYS A 1077 -37.60 -40.91 -14.02
C LYS A 1077 -36.34 -40.50 -13.27
N LYS A 1078 -35.99 -39.23 -13.33
CA LYS A 1078 -34.75 -38.68 -12.75
C LYS A 1078 -34.99 -37.89 -11.46
N ASP A 1079 -36.25 -37.62 -11.15
CA ASP A 1079 -36.72 -36.85 -9.99
C ASP A 1079 -36.10 -35.44 -9.88
N TRP A 1080 -36.29 -34.64 -10.94
CA TRP A 1080 -35.94 -33.22 -10.93
C TRP A 1080 -36.76 -32.43 -11.95
N PHE A 1081 -36.73 -31.11 -11.86
CA PHE A 1081 -37.28 -30.21 -12.87
C PHE A 1081 -36.24 -29.86 -13.92
N GLU A 1082 -36.66 -29.78 -15.18
CA GLU A 1082 -35.86 -29.42 -16.35
C GLU A 1082 -36.36 -28.10 -16.94
N PHE A 1083 -35.44 -27.16 -17.14
CA PHE A 1083 -35.68 -25.85 -17.77
C PHE A 1083 -34.86 -25.79 -19.05
N ALA A 1084 -35.47 -26.08 -20.20
CA ALA A 1084 -34.83 -25.96 -21.51
C ALA A 1084 -34.92 -24.52 -22.01
N PHE A 1085 -33.81 -23.96 -22.51
CA PHE A 1085 -33.80 -22.57 -22.98
C PHE A 1085 -32.69 -22.28 -24.00
N ASP A 1086 -32.93 -21.25 -24.81
CA ASP A 1086 -31.90 -20.55 -25.60
C ASP A 1086 -31.55 -19.18 -24.98
N TYR A 1087 -30.28 -18.98 -24.61
CA TYR A 1087 -29.79 -17.69 -24.08
C TYR A 1087 -30.08 -16.49 -24.97
N LYS A 1088 -30.23 -16.68 -26.29
CA LYS A 1088 -30.58 -15.59 -27.23
C LYS A 1088 -31.89 -14.89 -26.86
N ASN A 1089 -32.81 -15.60 -26.20
CA ASN A 1089 -34.08 -15.05 -25.74
C ASN A 1089 -33.94 -14.19 -24.46
N PHE A 1090 -32.81 -14.31 -23.75
CA PHE A 1090 -32.58 -13.67 -22.45
C PHE A 1090 -31.54 -12.56 -22.48
N THR A 1091 -30.44 -12.76 -23.22
CA THR A 1091 -29.27 -11.86 -23.11
C THR A 1091 -28.39 -11.90 -24.36
N LYS A 1092 -27.86 -10.73 -24.74
CA LYS A 1092 -26.84 -10.62 -25.80
C LYS A 1092 -25.46 -11.11 -25.36
N LYS A 1093 -25.24 -11.34 -24.05
CA LYS A 1093 -23.94 -11.76 -23.50
C LYS A 1093 -23.48 -13.15 -23.98
N ALA A 1094 -24.40 -13.99 -24.44
CA ALA A 1094 -24.12 -15.33 -24.94
C ALA A 1094 -23.86 -15.38 -26.47
N GLU A 1095 -23.86 -14.24 -27.15
CA GLU A 1095 -23.75 -14.19 -28.60
C GLU A 1095 -22.44 -14.82 -29.12
N GLY A 1096 -22.57 -15.82 -30.00
CA GLY A 1096 -21.47 -16.63 -30.53
C GLY A 1096 -20.81 -17.59 -29.54
N SER A 1097 -21.58 -18.01 -28.52
CA SER A 1097 -21.28 -19.17 -27.67
C SER A 1097 -22.41 -20.19 -27.76
N ARG A 1098 -22.29 -21.35 -27.10
CA ARG A 1098 -23.38 -22.31 -26.97
C ARG A 1098 -24.54 -21.66 -26.20
N SER A 1099 -25.68 -21.50 -26.86
CA SER A 1099 -26.84 -20.79 -26.30
C SER A 1099 -27.94 -21.70 -25.77
N MET A 1100 -28.06 -22.92 -26.29
CA MET A 1100 -29.07 -23.90 -25.87
C MET A 1100 -28.57 -24.80 -24.73
N TRP A 1101 -29.34 -24.83 -23.64
CA TRP A 1101 -29.02 -25.57 -22.42
C TRP A 1101 -30.29 -26.12 -21.75
N ILE A 1102 -30.11 -27.12 -20.88
CA ILE A 1102 -31.17 -27.65 -20.01
C ILE A 1102 -30.67 -27.56 -18.57
N LEU A 1103 -31.32 -26.73 -17.75
CA LEU A 1103 -31.02 -26.67 -16.32
C LEU A 1103 -31.83 -27.72 -15.58
N CYS A 1104 -31.20 -28.43 -14.66
CA CYS A 1104 -31.83 -29.42 -13.80
C CYS A 1104 -31.76 -28.97 -12.35
N THR A 1105 -32.80 -29.21 -11.54
CA THR A 1105 -32.80 -28.96 -10.09
C THR A 1105 -31.99 -30.00 -9.30
N HIS A 1106 -30.92 -30.54 -9.92
CA HIS A 1106 -30.09 -31.59 -9.37
C HIS A 1106 -29.21 -31.08 -8.20
N GLY A 1107 -29.19 -31.88 -7.13
CA GLY A 1107 -28.38 -31.67 -5.93
C GLY A 1107 -28.84 -30.54 -5.01
N SER A 1108 -28.36 -30.55 -3.77
CA SER A 1108 -28.60 -29.49 -2.78
C SER A 1108 -27.83 -28.20 -3.12
N ARG A 1109 -28.22 -27.10 -2.48
CA ARG A 1109 -27.51 -25.81 -2.48
C ARG A 1109 -27.32 -25.28 -1.06
N ILE A 1110 -26.44 -24.30 -0.89
CA ILE A 1110 -26.35 -23.53 0.34
C ILE A 1110 -27.11 -22.21 0.18
N LYS A 1111 -28.10 -21.99 1.03
CA LYS A 1111 -28.90 -20.75 1.07
C LYS A 1111 -28.41 -19.88 2.21
N ASN A 1112 -27.95 -18.68 1.87
CA ASN A 1112 -27.53 -17.67 2.84
C ASN A 1112 -28.67 -16.68 3.10
N PHE A 1113 -28.97 -16.38 4.36
CA PHE A 1113 -30.08 -15.51 4.76
C PHE A 1113 -29.75 -14.67 5.99
N ARG A 1114 -30.57 -13.65 6.26
CA ARG A 1114 -30.46 -12.81 7.46
C ARG A 1114 -31.37 -13.40 8.54
N ASN A 1115 -30.77 -13.91 9.61
CA ASN A 1115 -31.48 -14.58 10.69
C ASN A 1115 -32.04 -13.56 11.68
N SER A 1116 -33.37 -13.42 11.75
CA SER A 1116 -34.06 -12.51 12.66
C SER A 1116 -33.82 -12.82 14.13
N GLN A 1117 -33.66 -14.10 14.49
CA GLN A 1117 -33.36 -14.53 15.87
C GLN A 1117 -31.93 -14.17 16.30
N LYS A 1118 -31.02 -13.96 15.34
CA LYS A 1118 -29.65 -13.48 15.58
C LYS A 1118 -29.51 -11.98 15.26
N ASN A 1119 -30.56 -11.19 15.48
CA ASN A 1119 -30.58 -9.74 15.22
C ASN A 1119 -30.15 -9.38 13.78
N GLY A 1120 -30.64 -10.15 12.81
CA GLY A 1120 -30.32 -9.96 11.40
C GLY A 1120 -28.88 -10.30 11.02
N GLN A 1121 -28.16 -11.14 11.77
CA GLN A 1121 -26.85 -11.67 11.34
C GLN A 1121 -27.01 -12.63 10.15
N TRP A 1122 -25.96 -12.79 9.34
CA TRP A 1122 -25.96 -13.77 8.24
C TRP A 1122 -25.91 -15.19 8.80
N ASP A 1123 -26.69 -16.08 8.21
CA ASP A 1123 -26.74 -17.51 8.52
C ASP A 1123 -26.86 -18.33 7.24
N SER A 1124 -26.59 -19.64 7.31
CA SER A 1124 -26.52 -20.55 6.16
C SER A 1124 -27.26 -21.86 6.45
N GLU A 1125 -28.00 -22.36 5.46
CA GLU A 1125 -28.64 -23.68 5.53
C GLU A 1125 -28.45 -24.47 4.24
N GLU A 1126 -28.42 -25.80 4.36
CA GLU A 1126 -28.52 -26.68 3.20
C GLU A 1126 -29.97 -26.74 2.71
N PHE A 1127 -30.15 -26.67 1.39
CA PHE A 1127 -31.45 -26.46 0.78
C PHE A 1127 -31.66 -27.43 -0.39
N ALA A 1128 -32.64 -28.33 -0.25
CA ALA A 1128 -33.00 -29.32 -1.26
C ALA A 1128 -33.90 -28.69 -2.34
N LEU A 1129 -33.36 -28.53 -3.56
CA LEU A 1129 -34.04 -27.80 -4.62
C LEU A 1129 -35.32 -28.48 -5.11
N THR A 1130 -35.25 -29.73 -5.56
CA THR A 1130 -36.41 -30.44 -6.16
C THR A 1130 -37.61 -30.44 -5.21
N GLU A 1131 -37.40 -30.78 -3.94
CA GLU A 1131 -38.47 -30.80 -2.94
C GLU A 1131 -39.06 -29.42 -2.66
N ALA A 1132 -38.25 -28.36 -2.68
CA ALA A 1132 -38.73 -26.99 -2.54
C ALA A 1132 -39.57 -26.54 -3.75
N PHE A 1133 -39.21 -26.94 -4.97
CA PHE A 1133 -40.04 -26.70 -6.15
C PHE A 1133 -41.36 -27.46 -6.08
N LYS A 1134 -41.35 -28.77 -5.73
CA LYS A 1134 -42.57 -29.55 -5.51
C LYS A 1134 -43.47 -28.87 -4.47
N SER A 1135 -42.91 -28.48 -3.32
CA SER A 1135 -43.63 -27.81 -2.24
C SER A 1135 -44.22 -26.46 -2.67
N LEU A 1136 -43.50 -25.70 -3.49
CA LEU A 1136 -44.00 -24.44 -4.05
C LEU A 1136 -45.19 -24.70 -4.98
N PHE A 1137 -45.06 -25.62 -5.94
CA PHE A 1137 -46.16 -25.88 -6.88
C PHE A 1137 -47.39 -26.47 -6.18
N VAL A 1138 -47.21 -27.38 -5.21
CA VAL A 1138 -48.31 -27.91 -4.39
C VAL A 1138 -49.02 -26.81 -3.61
N ARG A 1139 -48.28 -25.86 -3.00
CA ARG A 1139 -48.86 -24.74 -2.23
C ARG A 1139 -49.77 -23.85 -3.07
N TYR A 1140 -49.46 -23.69 -4.35
CA TYR A 1140 -50.22 -22.87 -5.29
C TYR A 1140 -51.13 -23.70 -6.21
N GLU A 1141 -51.39 -24.97 -5.86
CA GLU A 1141 -52.29 -25.86 -6.60
C GLU A 1141 -51.91 -26.06 -8.08
N ILE A 1142 -50.61 -25.99 -8.39
CA ILE A 1142 -50.07 -26.21 -9.74
C ILE A 1142 -49.70 -27.68 -9.91
N ASP A 1143 -50.36 -28.38 -10.84
CA ASP A 1143 -49.96 -29.72 -11.27
C ASP A 1143 -48.66 -29.65 -12.08
N TYR A 1144 -47.57 -29.96 -11.40
CA TYR A 1144 -46.23 -29.90 -11.97
C TYR A 1144 -45.87 -31.09 -12.87
N THR A 1145 -46.77 -32.07 -13.03
CA THR A 1145 -46.61 -33.22 -13.93
C THR A 1145 -47.16 -32.97 -15.34
N ALA A 1146 -47.92 -31.87 -15.52
CA ALA A 1146 -48.51 -31.43 -16.78
C ALA A 1146 -47.71 -30.27 -17.44
N ASP A 1147 -48.38 -29.38 -18.19
CA ASP A 1147 -47.74 -28.20 -18.80
C ASP A 1147 -47.44 -27.11 -17.76
N LEU A 1148 -46.28 -27.28 -17.11
CA LEU A 1148 -45.82 -26.42 -16.02
C LEU A 1148 -45.46 -25.00 -16.50
N LYS A 1149 -45.04 -24.82 -17.76
CA LYS A 1149 -44.68 -23.49 -18.28
C LYS A 1149 -45.93 -22.61 -18.38
N THR A 1150 -47.01 -23.12 -18.98
CA THR A 1150 -48.26 -22.39 -19.12
C THR A 1150 -48.86 -22.09 -17.74
N ALA A 1151 -48.87 -23.07 -16.84
CA ALA A 1151 -49.35 -22.88 -15.47
C ALA A 1151 -48.59 -21.77 -14.70
N ILE A 1152 -47.26 -21.71 -14.81
CA ILE A 1152 -46.44 -20.64 -14.20
C ILE A 1152 -46.82 -19.26 -14.76
N VAL A 1153 -47.09 -19.16 -16.06
CA VAL A 1153 -47.36 -17.89 -16.74
C VAL A 1153 -48.78 -17.38 -16.44
N ASP A 1154 -49.73 -18.28 -16.17
CA ASP A 1154 -51.10 -17.92 -15.84
C ASP A 1154 -51.28 -17.44 -14.38
N GLU A 1155 -50.37 -17.80 -13.47
CA GLU A 1155 -50.38 -17.36 -12.07
C GLU A 1155 -50.31 -15.83 -11.93
N LYS A 1156 -50.98 -15.25 -10.92
CA LYS A 1156 -51.09 -13.80 -10.70
C LYS A 1156 -50.51 -13.35 -9.36
N GLN A 1157 -50.26 -14.27 -8.44
CA GLN A 1157 -49.80 -13.96 -7.10
C GLN A 1157 -48.33 -13.51 -7.10
N LYS A 1158 -48.08 -12.32 -6.55
CA LYS A 1158 -46.72 -11.77 -6.37
C LYS A 1158 -45.79 -12.73 -5.63
N ASP A 1159 -46.27 -13.30 -4.52
CA ASP A 1159 -45.43 -14.09 -3.63
C ASP A 1159 -44.95 -15.39 -4.29
N PHE A 1160 -45.78 -15.98 -5.18
CA PHE A 1160 -45.38 -17.12 -6.01
C PHE A 1160 -44.14 -16.79 -6.86
N PHE A 1161 -44.18 -15.70 -7.64
CA PHE A 1161 -43.06 -15.32 -8.50
C PHE A 1161 -41.82 -14.92 -7.71
N VAL A 1162 -42.00 -14.28 -6.55
CA VAL A 1162 -40.90 -13.95 -5.64
C VAL A 1162 -40.19 -15.23 -5.18
N ASP A 1163 -40.94 -16.25 -4.77
CA ASP A 1163 -40.37 -17.51 -4.30
C ASP A 1163 -39.83 -18.38 -5.44
N LEU A 1164 -40.52 -18.45 -6.59
CA LEU A 1164 -40.06 -19.17 -7.78
C LEU A 1164 -38.72 -18.61 -8.30
N LEU A 1165 -38.58 -17.28 -8.37
CA LEU A 1165 -37.32 -16.65 -8.78
C LEU A 1165 -36.19 -16.88 -7.76
N LYS A 1166 -36.49 -16.95 -6.45
CA LYS A 1166 -35.49 -17.34 -5.44
C LYS A 1166 -35.01 -18.78 -5.66
N LEU A 1167 -35.93 -19.71 -5.91
CA LEU A 1167 -35.59 -21.10 -6.20
C LEU A 1167 -34.77 -21.22 -7.49
N PHE A 1168 -35.18 -20.54 -8.56
CA PHE A 1168 -34.45 -20.50 -9.82
C PHE A 1168 -33.02 -19.96 -9.64
N LYS A 1169 -32.84 -18.88 -8.86
CA LYS A 1169 -31.51 -18.35 -8.53
C LYS A 1169 -30.61 -19.39 -7.85
N LEU A 1170 -31.17 -20.19 -6.94
CA LEU A 1170 -30.42 -21.28 -6.29
C LEU A 1170 -30.08 -22.39 -7.29
N THR A 1171 -30.97 -22.74 -8.22
CA THR A 1171 -30.67 -23.72 -9.29
C THR A 1171 -29.41 -23.33 -10.06
N VAL A 1172 -29.32 -22.07 -10.50
CA VAL A 1172 -28.16 -21.55 -11.25
C VAL A 1172 -26.98 -21.11 -10.35
N GLN A 1173 -27.08 -21.30 -9.03
CA GLN A 1173 -25.99 -21.06 -8.08
C GLN A 1173 -25.04 -22.25 -8.06
N MET A 1174 -23.97 -22.17 -8.86
CA MET A 1174 -22.99 -23.25 -8.96
C MET A 1174 -22.07 -23.36 -7.75
N ARG A 1175 -21.50 -22.23 -7.31
CA ARG A 1175 -20.62 -22.16 -6.14
C ARG A 1175 -21.46 -22.09 -4.87
N ASN A 1176 -21.17 -22.96 -3.93
CA ASN A 1176 -21.92 -23.12 -2.68
C ASN A 1176 -20.93 -23.16 -1.51
N SER A 1177 -20.98 -22.14 -0.65
CA SER A 1177 -20.03 -21.96 0.43
C SER A 1177 -20.73 -21.81 1.78
N TRP A 1178 -20.28 -22.55 2.80
CA TRP A 1178 -20.74 -22.46 4.19
C TRP A 1178 -19.51 -22.37 5.09
N LYS A 1179 -19.23 -21.15 5.60
CA LYS A 1179 -18.01 -20.85 6.34
C LYS A 1179 -17.88 -21.67 7.63
N GLU A 1180 -18.94 -21.80 8.42
CA GLU A 1180 -18.91 -22.50 9.71
C GLU A 1180 -18.66 -24.01 9.59
N LYS A 1181 -19.07 -24.63 8.47
CA LYS A 1181 -18.83 -26.05 8.18
C LYS A 1181 -17.61 -26.31 7.29
N ASP A 1182 -16.84 -25.27 6.96
CA ASP A 1182 -15.72 -25.32 6.03
C ASP A 1182 -16.07 -25.95 4.66
N LEU A 1183 -17.28 -25.71 4.14
CA LEU A 1183 -17.72 -26.21 2.83
C LEU A 1183 -17.57 -25.14 1.75
N ASP A 1184 -16.98 -25.48 0.60
CA ASP A 1184 -16.95 -24.64 -0.61
C ASP A 1184 -16.87 -25.53 -1.85
N TYR A 1185 -18.03 -25.98 -2.33
CA TYR A 1185 -18.13 -26.89 -3.47
C TYR A 1185 -18.72 -26.18 -4.69
N LEU A 1186 -18.43 -26.74 -5.86
CA LEU A 1186 -19.05 -26.35 -7.12
C LEU A 1186 -19.91 -27.51 -7.63
N ILE A 1187 -21.18 -27.22 -7.94
CA ILE A 1187 -22.10 -28.16 -8.57
C ILE A 1187 -22.71 -27.53 -9.82
N SER A 1188 -22.73 -28.25 -10.93
CA SER A 1188 -23.34 -27.79 -12.18
C SER A 1188 -24.84 -28.11 -12.20
N PRO A 1189 -25.70 -27.18 -12.66
CA PRO A 1189 -27.09 -27.47 -12.96
C PRO A 1189 -27.28 -28.10 -14.36
N VAL A 1190 -26.19 -28.35 -15.10
CA VAL A 1190 -26.23 -28.87 -16.47
C VAL A 1190 -25.49 -30.22 -16.50
N ALA A 1191 -26.08 -31.19 -17.21
CA ALA A 1191 -25.42 -32.46 -17.46
C ALA A 1191 -24.43 -32.35 -18.64
N GLY A 1192 -23.28 -33.01 -18.51
CA GLY A 1192 -22.32 -33.23 -19.57
C GLY A 1192 -22.85 -34.13 -20.68
N ALA A 1193 -22.04 -34.34 -21.72
CA ALA A 1193 -22.39 -35.21 -22.86
C ALA A 1193 -22.60 -36.68 -22.45
N ASP A 1194 -22.00 -37.11 -21.33
CA ASP A 1194 -22.17 -38.42 -20.70
C ASP A 1194 -23.39 -38.51 -19.77
N GLY A 1195 -24.16 -37.42 -19.63
CA GLY A 1195 -25.32 -37.33 -18.77
C GLY A 1195 -25.02 -37.09 -17.28
N ARG A 1196 -23.75 -36.86 -16.90
CA ARG A 1196 -23.34 -36.60 -15.51
C ARG A 1196 -23.28 -35.11 -15.20
N PHE A 1197 -23.58 -34.73 -13.96
CA PHE A 1197 -23.42 -33.36 -13.48
C PHE A 1197 -22.04 -33.21 -12.86
N PHE A 1198 -21.35 -32.12 -13.15
CA PHE A 1198 -20.10 -31.83 -12.45
C PHE A 1198 -20.39 -31.48 -10.99
N ASP A 1199 -19.76 -32.21 -10.06
CA ASP A 1199 -19.78 -31.92 -8.63
C ASP A 1199 -18.39 -32.16 -8.03
N THR A 1200 -17.79 -31.13 -7.45
CA THR A 1200 -16.44 -31.21 -6.87
C THR A 1200 -16.35 -32.23 -5.73
N ARG A 1201 -17.46 -32.56 -5.08
CA ARG A 1201 -17.53 -33.51 -3.96
C ARG A 1201 -17.31 -34.96 -4.38
N GLU A 1202 -17.45 -35.28 -5.66
CA GLU A 1202 -17.16 -36.62 -6.20
C GLU A 1202 -15.66 -36.95 -6.18
N GLY A 1203 -14.78 -35.96 -6.01
CA GLY A 1203 -13.35 -36.18 -5.77
C GLY A 1203 -12.53 -36.62 -6.98
N ASN A 1204 -12.99 -36.33 -8.20
CA ASN A 1204 -12.23 -36.65 -9.41
C ASN A 1204 -10.94 -35.81 -9.50
N LYS A 1205 -9.78 -36.47 -9.39
CA LYS A 1205 -8.44 -35.82 -9.39
C LYS A 1205 -8.10 -35.12 -10.71
N SER A 1206 -8.71 -35.49 -11.83
CA SER A 1206 -8.48 -34.87 -13.14
C SER A 1206 -9.29 -33.58 -13.35
N LEU A 1207 -10.16 -33.24 -12.42
CA LEU A 1207 -10.99 -32.03 -12.43
C LEU A 1207 -10.70 -31.18 -11.19
N PRO A 1208 -11.15 -29.92 -11.15
CA PRO A 1208 -11.01 -29.08 -9.96
C PRO A 1208 -11.65 -29.70 -8.72
N LYS A 1209 -10.94 -29.68 -7.60
CA LYS A 1209 -11.39 -30.28 -6.32
C LYS A 1209 -12.34 -29.39 -5.50
N ASP A 1210 -12.35 -28.10 -5.77
CA ASP A 1210 -13.21 -27.10 -5.12
C ASP A 1210 -13.38 -25.87 -6.04
N ALA A 1211 -14.11 -24.86 -5.56
CA ALA A 1211 -14.41 -23.67 -6.35
C ALA A 1211 -13.18 -22.76 -6.60
N ASP A 1212 -12.21 -22.72 -5.68
CA ASP A 1212 -10.98 -21.92 -5.84
C ASP A 1212 -9.99 -22.64 -6.78
N ALA A 1213 -9.93 -23.98 -6.73
CA ALA A 1213 -9.25 -24.81 -7.71
C ALA A 1213 -9.81 -24.58 -9.12
N ASN A 1214 -11.14 -24.43 -9.24
CA ASN A 1214 -11.79 -24.13 -10.52
C ASN A 1214 -11.40 -22.74 -11.03
N GLY A 1215 -11.32 -21.75 -10.13
CA GLY A 1215 -10.78 -20.44 -10.45
C GLY A 1215 -9.37 -20.51 -11.03
N ALA A 1216 -8.45 -21.19 -10.33
CA ALA A 1216 -7.06 -21.35 -10.74
C ALA A 1216 -6.94 -22.12 -12.07
N TYR A 1217 -7.74 -23.17 -12.25
CA TYR A 1217 -7.79 -23.96 -13.49
C TYR A 1217 -8.20 -23.10 -14.70
N ASN A 1218 -9.27 -22.32 -14.59
CA ASN A 1218 -9.73 -21.48 -15.69
C ASN A 1218 -8.81 -20.29 -15.95
N ILE A 1219 -8.11 -19.78 -14.92
CA ILE A 1219 -7.02 -18.81 -15.12
C ILE A 1219 -5.89 -19.44 -15.95
N ALA A 1220 -5.51 -20.68 -15.66
CA ALA A 1220 -4.52 -21.42 -16.43
C ALA A 1220 -4.98 -21.64 -17.88
N LEU A 1221 -6.24 -22.03 -18.11
CA LEU A 1221 -6.81 -22.18 -19.46
C LEU A 1221 -6.79 -20.88 -20.26
N LYS A 1222 -7.05 -19.73 -19.64
CA LYS A 1222 -6.89 -18.42 -20.30
C LYS A 1222 -5.43 -18.11 -20.64
N GLY A 1223 -4.50 -18.51 -19.78
CA GLY A 1223 -3.07 -18.47 -20.10
C GLY A 1223 -2.72 -19.36 -21.30
N LEU A 1224 -3.27 -20.58 -21.35
CA LEU A 1224 -3.10 -21.50 -22.48
C LEU A 1224 -3.65 -20.90 -23.78
N TRP A 1225 -4.80 -20.22 -23.74
CA TRP A 1225 -5.31 -19.46 -24.87
C TRP A 1225 -4.33 -18.40 -25.35
N ALA A 1226 -3.72 -17.63 -24.43
CA ALA A 1226 -2.73 -16.60 -24.79
C ALA A 1226 -1.48 -17.20 -25.46
N LEU A 1227 -1.01 -18.37 -24.99
CA LEU A 1227 0.09 -19.10 -25.61
C LEU A 1227 -0.25 -19.53 -27.03
N ARG A 1228 -1.48 -20.01 -27.28
CA ARG A 1228 -1.97 -20.35 -28.62
C ARG A 1228 -2.02 -19.13 -29.54
N GLN A 1229 -2.46 -17.97 -29.05
CA GLN A 1229 -2.44 -16.72 -29.82
C GLN A 1229 -1.01 -16.33 -30.23
N ILE A 1230 -0.03 -16.51 -29.33
CA ILE A 1230 1.38 -16.24 -29.65
C ILE A 1230 1.89 -17.18 -30.74
N ARG A 1231 1.55 -18.48 -30.67
CA ARG A 1231 1.93 -19.49 -31.69
C ARG A 1231 1.29 -19.21 -33.06
N GLN A 1232 0.06 -18.71 -33.08
CA GLN A 1232 -0.68 -18.40 -34.31
C GLN A 1232 -0.30 -17.05 -34.93
N THR A 1233 0.24 -16.12 -34.14
CA THR A 1233 0.62 -14.79 -34.63
C THR A 1233 2.07 -14.80 -35.12
N SER A 1234 2.27 -14.35 -36.36
CA SER A 1234 3.60 -14.19 -36.96
C SER A 1234 4.50 -13.27 -36.13
N GLU A 1235 5.81 -13.47 -36.23
CA GLU A 1235 6.78 -12.62 -35.55
C GLU A 1235 6.61 -11.14 -35.98
N GLY A 1236 6.69 -10.21 -35.02
CA GLY A 1236 6.41 -8.79 -35.24
C GLY A 1236 4.92 -8.40 -35.35
N GLY A 1237 4.00 -9.38 -35.39
CA GLY A 1237 2.56 -9.13 -35.42
C GLY A 1237 2.00 -8.59 -34.09
N LYS A 1238 0.87 -7.85 -34.16
CA LYS A 1238 0.19 -7.31 -32.97
C LYS A 1238 -0.47 -8.43 -32.16
N LEU A 1239 0.13 -8.78 -31.02
CA LEU A 1239 -0.39 -9.82 -30.12
C LEU A 1239 -1.61 -9.35 -29.31
N LYS A 1240 -2.68 -10.15 -29.34
CA LYS A 1240 -3.86 -9.98 -28.47
C LYS A 1240 -3.78 -10.95 -27.29
N LEU A 1241 -3.34 -10.44 -26.15
CA LEU A 1241 -3.18 -11.24 -24.91
C LEU A 1241 -4.35 -11.11 -23.93
N ALA A 1242 -5.38 -10.32 -24.26
CA ALA A 1242 -6.59 -10.19 -23.49
C ALA A 1242 -7.77 -10.86 -24.21
N ILE A 1243 -8.20 -12.01 -23.71
CA ILE A 1243 -9.35 -12.75 -24.23
C ILE A 1243 -10.65 -11.99 -23.95
N SER A 1244 -11.52 -11.85 -24.94
CA SER A 1244 -12.87 -11.30 -24.71
C SER A 1244 -13.79 -12.33 -24.06
N ASN A 1245 -14.89 -11.88 -23.46
CA ASN A 1245 -15.88 -12.78 -22.84
C ASN A 1245 -16.45 -13.79 -23.86
N LYS A 1246 -16.67 -13.35 -25.11
CA LYS A 1246 -17.17 -14.19 -26.20
C LYS A 1246 -16.17 -15.29 -26.57
N GLU A 1247 -14.92 -14.91 -26.82
CA GLU A 1247 -13.84 -15.86 -27.14
C GLU A 1247 -13.59 -16.84 -25.99
N TRP A 1248 -13.73 -16.39 -24.74
CA TRP A 1248 -13.59 -17.26 -23.57
C TRP A 1248 -14.65 -18.36 -23.55
N LEU A 1249 -15.92 -18.00 -23.67
CA LEU A 1249 -17.01 -19.00 -23.67
C LEU A 1249 -16.87 -19.97 -24.84
N GLN A 1250 -16.54 -19.48 -26.02
CA GLN A 1250 -16.32 -20.32 -27.18
C GLN A 1250 -15.18 -21.32 -26.92
N PHE A 1251 -14.03 -20.83 -26.43
CA PHE A 1251 -12.85 -21.65 -26.16
C PHE A 1251 -13.11 -22.79 -25.18
N VAL A 1252 -13.83 -22.52 -24.08
CA VAL A 1252 -14.13 -23.55 -23.06
C VAL A 1252 -15.28 -24.47 -23.39
N GLN A 1253 -16.30 -24.00 -24.10
CA GLN A 1253 -17.46 -24.82 -24.46
C GLN A 1253 -17.16 -25.74 -25.65
N GLU A 1254 -16.36 -25.27 -26.62
CA GLU A 1254 -15.93 -26.10 -27.75
C GLU A 1254 -14.76 -27.03 -27.39
N ARG A 1255 -14.13 -26.79 -26.23
CA ARG A 1255 -12.92 -27.47 -25.73
C ARG A 1255 -11.85 -27.58 -26.83
N SER A 1256 -11.64 -26.49 -27.56
CA SER A 1256 -10.68 -26.47 -28.69
C SER A 1256 -9.26 -26.78 -28.24
N TYR A 1257 -8.98 -26.65 -26.94
CA TYR A 1257 -7.70 -27.01 -26.37
C TYR A 1257 -7.39 -28.51 -26.28
N GLU A 1258 -8.39 -29.38 -26.37
CA GLU A 1258 -8.21 -30.84 -26.36
C GLU A 1258 -7.88 -31.41 -27.75
N LYS A 1259 -8.07 -30.63 -28.82
CA LYS A 1259 -8.06 -31.10 -30.21
C LYS A 1259 -6.70 -31.01 -30.93
N ASP A 1260 -5.68 -30.48 -30.26
CA ASP A 1260 -4.34 -30.22 -30.83
C ASP A 1260 -3.25 -31.13 -30.24
#